data_AF-K9XLC1-F1
#
_entry.id   AF-K9XLC1-F1
#
_cell.length_a   1.000
_cell.length_b   1.000
_cell.length_c   1.000
_cell.angle_alpha   90.00
_cell.angle_beta   90.00
_cell.angle_gamma   90.00
#
_symmetry.space_group_name_H-M   'P 1'
#
loop_
_entity.id
_entity.type
_entity.pdbx_description
1 polymer ?
#
loop_
_entity_poly.entity_id
_entity_poly.type
_entity_poly.pdbx_seq_one_letter_code
_entity_poly.pdbx_strand_id
1 'polypeptide(L)'
;MDNKYLKPNAIAEPLINQWYAWSYLISPATAARYIAKSHIKILESFIESPQAHQTALKNPAMLGGPFINYSINYVEKIQALLEKTKTKQANLLTLSAAIEDLENLLQQATGYSLEPLYQQIPEPLKGYVELVYDANNHASIRYIERLLYQNPAYQTAQQTVALSLINEDSRSFVLSTPRLTDEHSLHLNFPFKHPIWDDLFRMRNHPDSYNKIKEALGIKSSDETLFSSLFTQEPPRQSNNYTGDSVKIRYFGHACVLFETKNITILCDPLVSYQHQNGIERYTYTDLPEIIDYVLITHNHQDHVMFETLLQLRHKIRQIIVPKGNKGVLIDPSLKLILEQIGFTNVKEIDELETIEFSDGCIVGLPVFGEHGDLNIATKIAYWLNLKGKKILCAADSNNIEPALYKHLYKILGNLDILFIGMECDGAPYTWAYGALLTQSIPRKMSQTRRLDGSNAEKAINLVNQFQPQQVYVYAMGQEPWLTYITSIKYTEDSHPIIESDKLVQFCRDNGIASDRLFGCREFILEENAKPCTSNHHHKASIDQLLEELSQKDIKVWIEEDLNTTEPKLKCNAPKGVLTPRLQAQIKERKTEIVEFLRNRDRPKVDLAAEAVLDPTIQPSTTTSSVDFNRVLLTGATGFLGAFLLFELLQNQAKIYCLVRAESFEAAQHRIKECLQSYLLWQESFSSQIIPIVGDLTQPLLGLSPTQFQTLADEIATIYHNGAWVHHTLPYSMLKATNVLGTQEVLKLACSSKAKPVHFISSISVFSPNSTEETIYESNQLDIKSAPVGGYAQTKWVAEKLVSIARDRGLSVSIYRLGAVAGHSKTGVFNRDDFLYKLIQGCIQIGSAPISDMMLNIIPIDYTSQAIIHLSKQSPNVYHLVHPQPVSIDLLFDQLHTMGYDIKRLPYKQWREQLLKIAATDQQHPLYAIASLFPAEKQSPSTNINFNCHNTRTELAKTSINCPPIDSTLLNNYITHLMQNNLLDVPKQLI
;
A
#
# COMPACT_ATOMS: atom_id res chain seq x y z
N MET A 1 -8.91 49.65 25.88
CA MET A 1 -7.44 49.63 25.88
C MET A 1 -6.98 49.20 24.49
N ASP A 2 -5.96 49.88 23.93
CA ASP A 2 -5.48 49.64 22.55
C ASP A 2 -4.62 48.36 22.44
N ASN A 3 -3.92 47.98 23.51
CA ASN A 3 -3.11 46.77 23.54
C ASN A 3 -4.00 45.51 23.57
N LYS A 4 -3.74 44.57 22.67
CA LYS A 4 -4.48 43.30 22.55
C LYS A 4 -3.54 42.14 22.21
N TYR A 5 -4.01 40.92 22.48
CA TYR A 5 -3.41 39.67 22.04
C TYR A 5 -4.10 39.16 20.78
N LEU A 6 -3.37 38.46 19.92
CA LEU A 6 -3.96 37.60 18.90
C LEU A 6 -4.54 36.36 19.59
N LYS A 7 -5.81 36.02 19.30
CA LYS A 7 -6.49 34.92 19.98
C LYS A 7 -5.77 33.58 19.73
N PRO A 8 -5.70 32.69 20.73
CA PRO A 8 -5.10 31.35 20.58
C PRO A 8 -5.77 30.45 19.52
N ASN A 9 -7.03 30.73 19.16
CA ASN A 9 -7.77 30.03 18.10
C ASN A 9 -7.85 30.81 16.77
N ALA A 10 -7.11 31.90 16.62
CA ALA A 10 -6.97 32.55 15.32
C ALA A 10 -6.01 31.72 14.45
N ILE A 11 -6.46 31.26 13.29
CA ILE A 11 -5.65 30.50 12.34
C ILE A 11 -5.02 31.42 11.29
N ALA A 12 -3.91 30.98 10.72
CA ALA A 12 -3.16 31.74 9.73
C ALA A 12 -2.67 30.81 8.60
N GLU A 13 -3.53 30.55 7.62
CA GLU A 13 -3.21 29.65 6.50
C GLU A 13 -2.39 30.41 5.45
N PRO A 14 -1.12 30.05 5.19
CA PRO A 14 -0.36 30.63 4.09
C PRO A 14 -0.82 30.04 2.77
N LEU A 15 -1.00 30.90 1.77
CA LEU A 15 -1.53 30.54 0.46
C LEU A 15 -0.68 31.10 -0.68
N ILE A 16 -0.55 30.35 -1.75
CA ILE A 16 -0.03 30.82 -3.04
C ILE A 16 -1.13 30.69 -4.07
N ASN A 17 -1.56 31.81 -4.63
CA ASN A 17 -2.67 31.84 -5.58
C ASN A 17 -3.92 31.12 -5.04
N GLN A 18 -4.22 31.33 -3.75
CA GLN A 18 -5.35 30.71 -3.03
C GLN A 18 -5.24 29.20 -2.80
N TRP A 19 -4.12 28.56 -3.13
CA TRP A 19 -3.83 27.18 -2.72
C TRP A 19 -2.99 27.19 -1.46
N TYR A 20 -3.18 26.23 -0.57
CA TYR A 20 -2.36 26.09 0.62
C TYR A 20 -0.87 26.01 0.26
N ALA A 21 -0.07 26.86 0.87
CA ALA A 21 1.35 26.95 0.56
C ALA A 21 2.13 25.86 1.29
N TRP A 22 2.87 25.09 0.53
CA TRP A 22 3.83 24.09 1.01
C TRP A 22 5.13 24.20 0.21
N SER A 23 6.16 23.48 0.62
CA SER A 23 7.55 23.65 0.15
C SER A 23 7.70 23.67 -1.38
N TYR A 24 7.06 22.74 -2.09
CA TYR A 24 7.15 22.63 -3.55
C TYR A 24 6.43 23.74 -4.32
N LEU A 25 5.67 24.62 -3.66
CA LEU A 25 5.10 25.82 -4.27
C LEU A 25 5.99 27.06 -4.14
N ILE A 26 7.16 26.96 -3.49
CA ILE A 26 8.10 28.07 -3.34
C ILE A 26 9.15 28.09 -4.46
N SER A 27 9.78 26.95 -4.74
CA SER A 27 10.74 26.87 -5.86
C SER A 27 10.02 27.11 -7.19
N PRO A 28 10.50 28.02 -8.07
CA PRO A 28 9.78 28.38 -9.28
C PRO A 28 9.57 27.20 -10.23
N ALA A 29 10.55 26.30 -10.37
CA ALA A 29 10.44 25.14 -11.23
C ALA A 29 9.36 24.18 -10.73
N THR A 30 9.37 23.83 -9.44
CA THR A 30 8.37 22.92 -8.88
C THR A 30 6.98 23.56 -8.82
N ALA A 31 6.90 24.85 -8.46
CA ALA A 31 5.65 25.59 -8.43
C ALA A 31 5.00 25.65 -9.81
N ALA A 32 5.79 25.88 -10.87
CA ALA A 32 5.33 25.85 -12.25
C ALA A 32 4.66 24.51 -12.60
N ARG A 33 5.31 23.40 -12.24
CA ARG A 33 4.80 22.05 -12.45
C ARG A 33 3.50 21.79 -11.68
N TYR A 34 3.44 22.06 -10.37
CA TYR A 34 2.21 21.84 -9.58
C TYR A 34 1.04 22.71 -10.05
N ILE A 35 1.27 23.99 -10.36
CA ILE A 35 0.21 24.86 -10.85
C ILE A 35 -0.34 24.35 -12.18
N ALA A 36 0.54 24.01 -13.13
CA ALA A 36 0.13 23.57 -14.47
C ALA A 36 -0.45 22.14 -14.49
N LYS A 37 0.13 21.22 -13.73
CA LYS A 37 -0.14 19.78 -13.84
C LYS A 37 -1.01 19.22 -12.72
N SER A 38 -1.25 20.00 -11.65
CA SER A 38 -2.19 19.66 -10.57
C SER A 38 -3.29 20.71 -10.44
N HIS A 39 -2.99 21.92 -9.94
CA HIS A 39 -4.02 22.89 -9.55
C HIS A 39 -4.98 23.24 -10.70
N ILE A 40 -4.47 23.60 -11.89
CA ILE A 40 -5.31 23.91 -13.05
C ILE A 40 -6.20 22.74 -13.44
N LYS A 41 -5.65 21.51 -13.46
CA LYS A 41 -6.43 20.31 -13.82
C LYS A 41 -7.53 20.02 -12.80
N ILE A 42 -7.28 20.24 -11.51
CA ILE A 42 -8.28 20.07 -10.45
C ILE A 42 -9.41 21.09 -10.60
N LEU A 43 -9.07 22.36 -10.90
CA LEU A 43 -10.07 23.40 -11.16
C LEU A 43 -10.92 23.06 -12.38
N GLU A 44 -10.29 22.68 -13.49
CA GLU A 44 -10.96 22.28 -14.74
C GLU A 44 -11.89 21.08 -14.50
N SER A 45 -11.41 20.05 -13.79
CA SER A 45 -12.20 18.87 -13.42
C SER A 45 -13.45 19.22 -12.60
N PHE A 46 -13.34 20.13 -11.62
CA PHE A 46 -14.51 20.54 -10.82
C PHE A 46 -15.52 21.36 -11.63
N ILE A 47 -15.05 22.21 -12.55
CA ILE A 47 -15.92 23.00 -13.41
C ILE A 47 -16.71 22.08 -14.35
N GLU A 48 -16.04 21.07 -14.91
CA GLU A 48 -16.66 20.10 -15.81
C GLU A 48 -17.62 19.15 -15.08
N SER A 49 -17.30 18.73 -13.86
CA SER A 49 -18.04 17.69 -13.12
C SER A 49 -18.10 17.94 -11.61
N PRO A 50 -18.76 19.01 -11.13
CA PRO A 50 -18.79 19.37 -9.71
C PRO A 50 -19.50 18.32 -8.83
N GLN A 51 -20.51 17.63 -9.36
CA GLN A 51 -21.19 16.55 -8.64
C GLN A 51 -20.27 15.34 -8.39
N ALA A 52 -19.33 15.06 -9.30
CA ALA A 52 -18.38 13.97 -9.13
C ALA A 52 -17.45 14.23 -7.94
N HIS A 53 -16.98 15.47 -7.80
CA HIS A 53 -16.16 15.89 -6.65
C HIS A 53 -16.93 15.76 -5.33
N GLN A 54 -18.19 16.22 -5.28
CA GLN A 54 -19.03 16.06 -4.08
C GLN A 54 -19.32 14.59 -3.74
N THR A 55 -19.47 13.74 -4.76
CA THR A 55 -19.74 12.31 -4.58
C THR A 55 -18.49 11.60 -4.08
N ALA A 56 -17.33 11.90 -4.67
CA ALA A 56 -16.05 11.35 -4.25
C ALA A 56 -15.73 11.70 -2.79
N LEU A 57 -15.97 12.94 -2.36
CA LEU A 57 -15.71 13.37 -0.97
C LEU A 57 -16.61 12.69 0.08
N LYS A 58 -17.71 12.04 -0.33
CA LYS A 58 -18.53 11.21 0.57
C LYS A 58 -17.97 9.81 0.77
N ASN A 59 -17.07 9.35 -0.10
CA ASN A 59 -16.40 8.06 0.02
C ASN A 59 -15.09 8.24 0.83
N PRO A 60 -14.97 7.64 2.04
CA PRO A 60 -13.74 7.70 2.83
C PRO A 60 -12.49 7.25 2.07
N ALA A 61 -12.60 6.28 1.16
CA ALA A 61 -11.47 5.77 0.36
C ALA A 61 -10.93 6.78 -0.67
N MET A 62 -11.70 7.84 -0.96
CA MET A 62 -11.35 8.87 -1.95
C MET A 62 -10.89 10.18 -1.29
N LEU A 63 -10.91 10.25 0.05
CA LEU A 63 -10.31 11.36 0.79
C LEU A 63 -8.82 11.46 0.48
N GLY A 64 -8.31 12.69 0.40
CA GLY A 64 -6.94 12.95 -0.04
C GLY A 64 -6.75 12.94 -1.57
N GLY A 65 -7.78 12.57 -2.34
CA GLY A 65 -7.78 12.64 -3.80
C GLY A 65 -7.91 14.07 -4.36
N PRO A 66 -7.83 14.25 -5.69
CA PRO A 66 -7.87 15.55 -6.36
C PRO A 66 -9.29 16.15 -6.44
N PHE A 67 -10.04 16.13 -5.34
CA PHE A 67 -11.43 16.57 -5.26
C PHE A 67 -11.58 17.86 -4.44
N ILE A 68 -12.19 18.87 -5.05
CA ILE A 68 -12.50 20.17 -4.44
C ILE A 68 -13.68 20.02 -3.46
N ASN A 69 -13.50 20.42 -2.20
CA ASN A 69 -14.54 20.43 -1.18
C ASN A 69 -15.35 21.74 -1.17
N TYR A 70 -16.09 21.98 -2.26
CA TYR A 70 -17.08 23.05 -2.35
C TYR A 70 -18.40 22.52 -2.93
N SER A 71 -19.49 23.26 -2.68
CA SER A 71 -20.77 22.93 -3.30
C SER A 71 -20.82 23.33 -4.77
N ILE A 72 -21.74 22.74 -5.54
CA ILE A 72 -21.94 23.06 -6.96
C ILE A 72 -22.19 24.56 -7.22
N ASN A 73 -22.72 25.30 -6.24
CA ASN A 73 -22.97 26.74 -6.37
C ASN A 73 -21.67 27.56 -6.45
N TYR A 74 -20.51 26.95 -6.24
CA TYR A 74 -19.20 27.60 -6.32
C TYR A 74 -18.55 27.51 -7.70
N VAL A 75 -19.16 26.85 -8.69
CA VAL A 75 -18.58 26.68 -10.04
C VAL A 75 -18.14 28.01 -10.65
N GLU A 76 -18.96 29.06 -10.55
CA GLU A 76 -18.60 30.39 -11.09
C GLU A 76 -17.38 31.00 -10.38
N LYS A 77 -17.28 30.85 -9.06
CA LYS A 77 -16.10 31.32 -8.28
C LYS A 77 -14.85 30.53 -8.64
N ILE A 78 -14.98 29.22 -8.87
CA ILE A 78 -13.87 28.35 -9.29
C ILE A 78 -13.43 28.68 -10.72
N GLN A 79 -14.37 28.96 -11.63
CA GLN A 79 -14.05 29.45 -12.98
C GLN A 79 -13.29 30.78 -12.92
N ALA A 80 -13.74 31.74 -12.10
CA ALA A 80 -13.04 33.01 -11.92
C ALA A 80 -11.62 32.81 -11.37
N LEU A 81 -11.43 31.85 -10.44
CA LEU A 81 -10.11 31.48 -9.93
C LEU A 81 -9.24 30.85 -11.03
N LEU A 82 -9.79 29.99 -11.88
CA LEU A 82 -9.08 29.39 -13.01
C LEU A 82 -8.56 30.46 -13.98
N GLU A 83 -9.42 31.39 -14.40
CA GLU A 83 -9.04 32.49 -15.30
C GLU A 83 -8.00 33.42 -14.68
N LYS A 84 -8.18 33.76 -13.41
CA LYS A 84 -7.20 34.52 -12.63
C LYS A 84 -5.86 33.77 -12.57
N THR A 85 -5.88 32.46 -12.35
CA THR A 85 -4.68 31.62 -12.28
C THR A 85 -3.95 31.63 -13.62
N LYS A 86 -4.65 31.36 -14.73
CA LYS A 86 -4.07 31.38 -16.09
C LYS A 86 -3.43 32.73 -16.42
N THR A 87 -4.06 33.83 -15.99
CA THR A 87 -3.56 35.19 -16.24
C THR A 87 -2.39 35.56 -15.33
N LYS A 88 -2.53 35.37 -14.01
CA LYS A 88 -1.55 35.82 -13.01
C LYS A 88 -0.33 34.91 -12.91
N GLN A 89 -0.44 33.65 -13.32
CA GLN A 89 0.65 32.66 -13.29
C GLN A 89 1.21 32.37 -14.68
N ALA A 90 0.96 33.22 -15.69
CA ALA A 90 1.39 32.99 -17.08
C ALA A 90 2.89 32.67 -17.21
N ASN A 91 3.75 33.33 -16.44
CA ASN A 91 5.19 33.06 -16.43
C ASN A 91 5.51 31.65 -15.90
N LEU A 92 4.82 31.18 -14.86
CA LEU A 92 4.99 29.82 -14.34
C LEU A 92 4.46 28.77 -15.33
N LEU A 93 3.36 29.05 -16.03
CA LEU A 93 2.86 28.16 -17.08
C LEU A 93 3.86 28.05 -18.24
N THR A 94 4.44 29.18 -18.63
CA THR A 94 5.48 29.24 -19.66
C THR A 94 6.75 28.50 -19.21
N LEU A 95 7.15 28.64 -17.94
CA LEU A 95 8.27 27.89 -17.37
C LEU A 95 7.97 26.38 -17.32
N SER A 96 6.75 25.97 -16.97
CA SER A 96 6.36 24.55 -16.96
C SER A 96 6.45 23.92 -18.35
N ALA A 97 6.05 24.64 -19.40
CA ALA A 97 6.18 24.17 -20.79
C ALA A 97 7.66 24.07 -21.19
N ALA A 98 8.47 25.09 -20.87
CA ALA A 98 9.91 25.08 -21.11
C ALA A 98 10.65 23.90 -20.45
N ILE A 99 10.22 23.49 -19.25
CA ILE A 99 10.76 22.29 -18.59
C ILE A 99 10.46 21.02 -19.40
N GLU A 100 9.23 20.85 -19.90
CA GLU A 100 8.87 19.70 -20.73
C GLU A 100 9.60 19.70 -22.07
N ASP A 101 9.70 20.86 -22.71
CA ASP A 101 10.41 21.01 -23.99
C ASP A 101 11.89 20.66 -23.83
N LEU A 102 12.53 21.11 -22.74
CA LEU A 102 13.93 20.82 -22.49
C LEU A 102 14.16 19.33 -22.17
N GLU A 103 13.30 18.70 -21.38
CA GLU A 103 13.43 17.26 -21.12
C GLU A 103 13.22 16.43 -22.40
N ASN A 104 12.27 16.82 -23.26
CA ASN A 104 12.07 16.18 -24.57
C ASN A 104 13.25 16.38 -25.51
N LEU A 105 13.90 17.55 -25.47
CA LEU A 105 15.14 17.80 -26.21
C LEU A 105 16.26 16.86 -25.75
N LEU A 106 16.40 16.66 -24.44
CA LEU A 106 17.45 15.80 -23.87
C LEU A 106 17.24 14.31 -24.14
N GLN A 107 16.02 13.85 -24.44
CA GLN A 107 15.78 12.47 -24.89
C GLN A 107 16.47 12.14 -26.23
N GLN A 108 16.85 13.16 -27.01
CA GLN A 108 17.57 12.98 -28.27
C GLN A 108 19.09 12.91 -28.08
N ALA A 109 19.57 13.08 -26.84
CA ALA A 109 20.98 12.99 -26.52
C ALA A 109 21.49 11.56 -26.73
N THR A 110 22.64 11.43 -27.40
CA THR A 110 23.20 10.14 -27.85
C THR A 110 24.51 9.78 -27.15
N GLY A 111 24.88 10.49 -26.09
CA GLY A 111 26.15 10.34 -25.37
C GLY A 111 27.27 11.26 -25.86
N TYR A 112 27.09 11.97 -26.98
CA TYR A 112 28.00 13.04 -27.41
C TYR A 112 27.79 14.34 -26.61
N SER A 113 28.69 15.31 -26.79
CA SER A 113 28.63 16.62 -26.12
C SER A 113 27.23 17.25 -26.18
N LEU A 114 26.74 17.74 -25.03
CA LEU A 114 25.47 18.47 -24.92
C LEU A 114 25.61 19.95 -25.30
N GLU A 115 26.83 20.45 -25.54
CA GLU A 115 27.09 21.86 -25.88
C GLU A 115 26.21 22.39 -27.03
N PRO A 116 25.99 21.67 -28.15
CA PRO A 116 25.13 22.15 -29.23
C PRO A 116 23.66 22.35 -28.82
N LEU A 117 23.20 21.67 -27.77
CA LEU A 117 21.83 21.79 -27.28
C LEU A 117 21.59 23.09 -26.50
N TYR A 118 22.64 23.76 -26.01
CA TYR A 118 22.49 25.03 -25.28
C TYR A 118 21.82 26.14 -26.11
N GLN A 119 22.02 26.14 -27.43
CA GLN A 119 21.35 27.09 -28.32
C GLN A 119 19.85 26.85 -28.46
N GLN A 120 19.41 25.62 -28.14
CA GLN A 120 18.02 25.15 -28.24
C GLN A 120 17.30 25.15 -26.89
N ILE A 121 17.97 25.50 -25.78
CA ILE A 121 17.32 25.63 -24.48
C ILE A 121 16.21 26.68 -24.58
N PRO A 122 14.98 26.37 -24.15
CA PRO A 122 13.88 27.33 -24.14
C PRO A 122 14.21 28.60 -23.34
N GLU A 123 13.81 29.77 -23.84
CA GLU A 123 14.14 31.07 -23.24
C GLU A 123 13.88 31.18 -21.73
N PRO A 124 12.78 30.63 -21.15
CA PRO A 124 12.56 30.68 -19.70
C PRO A 124 13.61 29.97 -18.85
N LEU A 125 14.37 29.03 -19.42
CA LEU A 125 15.41 28.25 -18.74
C LEU A 125 16.83 28.63 -19.18
N LYS A 126 16.97 29.45 -20.22
CA LYS A 126 18.26 29.82 -20.80
C LYS A 126 19.13 30.57 -19.79
N GLY A 127 20.28 29.98 -19.45
CA GLY A 127 21.19 30.50 -18.41
C GLY A 127 20.80 30.16 -16.96
N TYR A 128 19.67 29.48 -16.74
CA TYR A 128 19.22 29.02 -15.41
C TYR A 128 19.53 27.55 -15.14
N VAL A 129 20.02 26.82 -16.14
CA VAL A 129 20.26 25.38 -16.08
C VAL A 129 21.62 25.02 -16.66
N GLU A 130 22.13 23.87 -16.26
CA GLU A 130 23.24 23.17 -16.90
C GLU A 130 22.73 21.81 -17.41
N LEU A 131 23.18 21.43 -18.61
CA LEU A 131 22.87 20.12 -19.19
C LEU A 131 23.98 19.15 -18.80
N VAL A 132 23.62 18.01 -18.22
CA VAL A 132 24.59 17.04 -17.68
C VAL A 132 24.26 15.62 -18.15
N TYR A 133 25.25 14.74 -18.19
CA TYR A 133 25.01 13.30 -18.22
C TYR A 133 25.18 12.70 -16.83
N ASP A 134 24.38 11.68 -16.52
CA ASP A 134 24.64 10.79 -15.40
C ASP A 134 25.69 9.71 -15.76
N ALA A 135 26.04 8.85 -14.81
CA ALA A 135 27.03 7.78 -15.01
C ALA A 135 26.57 6.70 -16.02
N ASN A 136 25.29 6.67 -16.39
CA ASN A 136 24.72 5.76 -17.39
C ASN A 136 24.58 6.42 -18.78
N ASN A 137 25.13 7.62 -18.97
CA ASN A 137 24.97 8.45 -20.17
C ASN A 137 23.52 8.89 -20.44
N HIS A 138 22.68 9.00 -19.42
CA HIS A 138 21.38 9.66 -19.56
C HIS A 138 21.54 11.17 -19.36
N ALA A 139 21.08 11.94 -20.33
CA ALA A 139 21.10 13.39 -20.24
C ALA A 139 20.04 13.89 -19.26
N SER A 140 20.36 14.93 -18.49
CA SER A 140 19.50 15.51 -17.46
C SER A 140 19.75 17.01 -17.29
N ILE A 141 18.91 17.65 -16.50
CA ILE A 141 18.94 19.09 -16.21
C ILE A 141 19.42 19.28 -14.77
N ARG A 142 20.48 20.06 -14.57
CA ARG A 142 20.82 20.61 -13.26
C ARG A 142 20.37 22.06 -13.18
N TYR A 143 19.43 22.37 -12.28
CA TYR A 143 18.93 23.73 -12.06
C TYR A 143 19.90 24.54 -11.20
N ILE A 144 20.14 25.79 -11.59
CA ILE A 144 20.89 26.75 -10.76
C ILE A 144 19.90 27.44 -9.81
N GLU A 145 19.48 26.73 -8.76
CA GLU A 145 18.31 27.07 -7.93
C GLU A 145 18.32 28.51 -7.39
N ARG A 146 19.44 28.98 -6.84
CA ARG A 146 19.55 30.35 -6.32
C ARG A 146 19.33 31.41 -7.40
N LEU A 147 19.80 31.14 -8.62
CA LEU A 147 19.55 32.02 -9.78
C LEU A 147 18.10 31.88 -10.26
N LEU A 148 17.52 30.68 -10.18
CA LEU A 148 16.13 30.43 -10.55
C LEU A 148 15.14 31.26 -9.72
N TYR A 149 15.44 31.55 -8.45
CA TYR A 149 14.65 32.50 -7.65
C TYR A 149 14.70 33.96 -8.15
N GLN A 150 15.62 34.31 -9.07
CA GLN A 150 15.65 35.59 -9.76
C GLN A 150 14.87 35.56 -11.08
N ASN A 151 14.35 34.39 -11.49
CA ASN A 151 13.57 34.24 -12.71
C ASN A 151 12.24 35.01 -12.60
N PRO A 152 11.75 35.67 -13.68
CA PRO A 152 10.47 36.38 -13.67
C PRO A 152 9.23 35.53 -13.30
N ALA A 153 9.36 34.21 -13.31
CA ALA A 153 8.35 33.28 -12.83
C ALA A 153 8.24 33.23 -11.29
N TYR A 154 9.29 33.61 -10.55
CA TYR A 154 9.22 33.72 -9.09
C TYR A 154 8.54 35.04 -8.69
N GLN A 155 7.29 34.97 -8.23
CA GLN A 155 6.51 36.14 -7.86
C GLN A 155 5.92 36.00 -6.46
N THR A 156 6.33 36.86 -5.54
CA THR A 156 5.80 36.89 -4.16
C THR A 156 4.47 37.64 -4.05
N ALA A 157 4.04 38.35 -5.08
CA ALA A 157 2.80 39.15 -5.08
C ALA A 157 1.51 38.31 -5.00
N GLN A 158 1.63 36.99 -5.12
CA GLN A 158 0.53 36.02 -5.05
C GLN A 158 0.56 35.21 -3.75
N GLN A 159 1.50 35.52 -2.85
CA GLN A 159 1.53 34.99 -1.49
C GLN A 159 0.53 35.77 -0.63
N THR A 160 -0.34 35.05 0.05
CA THR A 160 -1.33 35.64 0.96
C THR A 160 -1.42 34.80 2.23
N VAL A 161 -1.77 35.41 3.36
CA VAL A 161 -2.17 34.66 4.56
C VAL A 161 -3.66 34.87 4.77
N ALA A 162 -4.41 33.78 4.88
CA ALA A 162 -5.81 33.78 5.26
C ALA A 162 -5.94 33.68 6.78
N LEU A 163 -6.56 34.69 7.40
CA LEU A 163 -6.80 34.74 8.83
C LEU A 163 -8.27 34.49 9.13
N SER A 164 -8.56 33.57 10.04
CA SER A 164 -9.92 33.29 10.51
C SER A 164 -9.89 32.74 11.94
N LEU A 165 -11.07 32.53 12.53
CA LEU A 165 -11.20 31.84 13.81
C LEU A 165 -11.62 30.39 13.59
N ILE A 166 -10.97 29.46 14.27
CA ILE A 166 -11.37 28.06 14.25
C ILE A 166 -12.29 27.74 15.43
N ASN A 167 -13.40 27.06 15.09
CA ASN A 167 -14.39 26.57 16.06
C ASN A 167 -14.52 25.03 16.04
N GLU A 168 -13.80 24.34 15.15
CA GLU A 168 -13.73 22.88 15.05
C GLU A 168 -12.41 22.47 14.39
N ASP A 169 -11.85 21.30 14.73
CA ASP A 169 -10.57 20.84 14.14
C ASP A 169 -10.68 20.48 12.64
N SER A 170 -11.89 20.20 12.16
CA SER A 170 -12.13 19.74 10.79
C SER A 170 -11.93 20.87 9.78
N ARG A 171 -11.00 20.66 8.82
CA ARG A 171 -10.81 21.56 7.68
C ARG A 171 -10.74 20.77 6.37
N SER A 172 -11.10 21.42 5.28
CA SER A 172 -11.01 20.83 3.94
C SER A 172 -9.56 20.48 3.57
N PHE A 173 -9.40 19.32 2.94
CA PHE A 173 -8.12 18.82 2.47
C PHE A 173 -7.41 19.84 1.58
N VAL A 174 -6.17 20.20 1.95
CA VAL A 174 -5.51 21.42 1.44
C VAL A 174 -4.92 21.28 0.05
N LEU A 175 -4.52 20.08 -0.35
CA LEU A 175 -3.84 19.89 -1.64
C LEU A 175 -4.80 19.85 -2.84
N SER A 176 -6.09 19.66 -2.58
CA SER A 176 -7.12 19.59 -3.62
C SER A 176 -8.14 20.72 -3.56
N THR A 177 -8.20 21.48 -2.46
CA THR A 177 -9.24 22.49 -2.25
C THR A 177 -8.64 23.88 -2.05
N PRO A 178 -8.79 24.81 -3.02
CA PRO A 178 -8.33 26.18 -2.85
C PRO A 178 -9.13 26.90 -1.75
N ARG A 179 -8.56 27.95 -1.16
CA ARG A 179 -9.21 28.84 -0.19
C ARG A 179 -9.81 30.05 -0.90
N LEU A 180 -11.11 29.98 -1.15
CA LEU A 180 -11.88 31.10 -1.69
C LEU A 180 -12.12 32.16 -0.60
N THR A 181 -12.21 33.42 -1.02
CA THR A 181 -12.58 34.51 -0.11
C THR A 181 -14.06 34.41 0.27
N ASP A 182 -14.34 34.54 1.56
CA ASP A 182 -15.69 34.56 2.14
C ASP A 182 -15.78 35.58 3.29
N GLU A 183 -16.90 35.61 4.01
CA GLU A 183 -17.15 36.54 5.11
C GLU A 183 -16.48 36.13 6.45
N HIS A 184 -15.88 34.94 6.51
CA HIS A 184 -15.25 34.38 7.70
C HIS A 184 -13.73 34.35 7.63
N SER A 185 -13.15 34.57 6.45
CA SER A 185 -11.72 34.52 6.19
C SER A 185 -11.19 35.83 5.61
N LEU A 186 -10.22 36.43 6.29
CA LEU A 186 -9.54 37.64 5.86
C LEU A 186 -8.24 37.31 5.12
N HIS A 187 -8.21 37.55 3.81
CA HIS A 187 -7.04 37.27 2.97
C HIS A 187 -6.15 38.51 2.85
N LEU A 188 -4.96 38.46 3.44
CA LEU A 188 -4.00 39.56 3.46
C LEU A 188 -2.82 39.26 2.52
N ASN A 189 -2.56 40.17 1.58
CA ASN A 189 -1.54 39.99 0.55
C ASN A 189 -0.22 40.67 0.94
N PHE A 190 0.61 39.92 1.66
CA PHE A 190 2.01 40.29 1.88
C PHE A 190 2.89 39.06 1.58
N PRO A 191 4.11 39.26 1.05
CA PRO A 191 5.10 38.20 0.94
C PRO A 191 5.28 37.48 2.28
N PHE A 192 5.49 36.17 2.26
CA PHE A 192 5.69 35.39 3.48
C PHE A 192 6.88 35.91 4.30
N LYS A 193 7.95 36.39 3.65
CA LYS A 193 9.12 36.99 4.31
C LYS A 193 8.88 38.37 4.93
N HIS A 194 7.70 38.97 4.78
CA HIS A 194 7.43 40.29 5.31
C HIS A 194 7.42 40.26 6.86
N PRO A 195 8.08 41.22 7.55
CA PRO A 195 8.20 41.21 9.01
C PRO A 195 6.88 41.45 9.74
N ILE A 196 5.86 41.99 9.06
CA ILE A 196 4.53 42.21 9.67
C ILE A 196 3.91 40.92 10.23
N TRP A 197 4.23 39.77 9.64
CA TRP A 197 3.78 38.48 10.14
C TRP A 197 4.40 38.16 11.49
N ASP A 198 5.68 38.47 11.68
CA ASP A 198 6.36 38.27 12.97
C ASP A 198 5.78 39.17 14.05
N ASP A 199 5.46 40.42 13.71
CA ASP A 199 4.82 41.36 14.63
C ASP A 199 3.40 40.88 15.02
N LEU A 200 2.59 40.46 14.05
CA LEU A 200 1.26 39.92 14.29
C LEU A 200 1.30 38.65 15.15
N PHE A 201 2.17 37.69 14.84
CA PHE A 201 2.21 36.41 15.54
C PHE A 201 2.85 36.50 16.93
N ARG A 202 3.75 37.47 17.15
CA ARG A 202 4.24 37.80 18.51
C ARG A 202 3.11 38.24 19.43
N MET A 203 2.03 38.81 18.87
CA MET A 203 0.85 39.19 19.62
C MET A 203 0.11 38.01 20.27
N ARG A 204 0.42 36.75 19.92
CA ARG A 204 -0.13 35.58 20.63
C ARG A 204 0.33 35.50 22.09
N ASN A 205 1.56 35.91 22.38
CA ASN A 205 2.17 35.82 23.71
C ASN A 205 2.35 37.19 24.38
N HIS A 206 2.54 38.25 23.58
CA HIS A 206 2.86 39.61 24.06
C HIS A 206 1.83 40.61 23.54
N PRO A 207 1.14 41.39 24.36
CA PRO A 207 0.14 42.33 23.84
C PRO A 207 0.84 43.50 23.12
N ASP A 208 0.30 43.93 21.98
CA ASP A 208 0.76 45.14 21.24
C ASP A 208 -0.46 45.96 20.77
N SER A 209 -0.20 47.18 20.28
CA SER A 209 -1.21 48.13 19.79
C SER A 209 -2.01 47.54 18.62
N TYR A 210 -3.31 47.36 18.84
CA TYR A 210 -4.26 46.94 17.81
C TYR A 210 -4.32 47.94 16.65
N ASN A 211 -4.35 49.24 16.93
CA ASN A 211 -4.43 50.25 15.87
C ASN A 211 -3.17 50.28 15.00
N LYS A 212 -1.99 50.11 15.60
CA LYS A 212 -0.71 50.03 14.86
C LYS A 212 -0.69 48.83 13.90
N ILE A 213 -1.06 47.63 14.37
CA ILE A 213 -1.05 46.44 13.50
C ILE A 213 -2.13 46.52 12.41
N LYS A 214 -3.29 47.10 12.74
CA LYS A 214 -4.37 47.36 11.78
C LYS A 214 -3.91 48.27 10.64
N GLU A 215 -3.28 49.39 10.97
CA GLU A 215 -2.79 50.36 9.98
C GLU A 215 -1.69 49.72 9.13
N ALA A 216 -0.75 49.02 9.75
CA ALA A 216 0.36 48.36 9.06
C ALA A 216 -0.09 47.25 8.09
N LEU A 217 -1.17 46.54 8.41
CA LEU A 217 -1.78 45.53 7.52
C LEU A 217 -2.73 46.14 6.48
N GLY A 218 -3.01 47.45 6.54
CA GLY A 218 -3.88 48.13 5.59
C GLY A 218 -5.33 47.62 5.63
N ILE A 219 -5.83 47.28 6.81
CA ILE A 219 -7.18 46.72 6.99
C ILE A 219 -8.24 47.72 6.53
N LYS A 220 -9.12 47.29 5.63
CA LYS A 220 -10.20 48.11 5.08
C LYS A 220 -11.33 48.23 6.10
N SER A 221 -12.11 49.31 6.00
CA SER A 221 -13.28 49.51 6.87
C SER A 221 -14.32 48.38 6.75
N SER A 222 -14.42 47.70 5.60
CA SER A 222 -15.28 46.53 5.41
C SER A 222 -14.84 45.31 6.23
N ASP A 223 -13.54 45.21 6.52
CA ASP A 223 -12.91 44.02 7.09
C ASP A 223 -12.65 44.20 8.60
N GLU A 224 -12.87 45.41 9.15
CA GLU A 224 -12.58 45.78 10.54
C GLU A 224 -13.29 44.87 11.54
N THR A 225 -14.55 44.52 11.27
CA THR A 225 -15.33 43.65 12.15
C THR A 225 -14.67 42.27 12.27
N LEU A 226 -14.30 41.66 11.13
CA LEU A 226 -13.64 40.36 11.11
C LEU A 226 -12.24 40.45 11.73
N PHE A 227 -11.44 41.45 11.34
CA PHE A 227 -10.09 41.64 11.88
C PHE A 227 -10.10 41.84 13.40
N SER A 228 -10.97 42.71 13.92
CA SER A 228 -11.09 42.96 15.35
C SER A 228 -11.48 41.71 16.15
N SER A 229 -12.24 40.80 15.54
CA SER A 229 -12.67 39.54 16.17
C SER A 229 -11.52 38.57 16.45
N LEU A 230 -10.40 38.72 15.74
CA LEU A 230 -9.20 37.88 15.90
C LEU A 230 -8.42 38.20 17.19
N PHE A 231 -8.74 39.31 17.87
CA PHE A 231 -7.98 39.80 19.02
C PHE A 231 -8.77 39.70 20.34
N THR A 232 -8.05 39.62 21.45
CA THR A 232 -8.60 39.61 22.81
C THR A 232 -7.76 40.48 23.75
N GLN A 233 -8.35 40.94 24.85
CA GLN A 233 -7.60 41.57 25.96
C GLN A 233 -7.18 40.55 27.02
N GLU A 234 -7.76 39.34 26.99
CA GLU A 234 -7.42 38.28 27.92
C GLU A 234 -6.02 37.74 27.61
N PRO A 235 -5.11 37.71 28.59
CA PRO A 235 -3.78 37.16 28.38
C PRO A 235 -3.86 35.64 28.13
N PRO A 236 -2.98 35.08 27.29
CA PRO A 236 -2.89 33.64 27.09
C PRO A 236 -2.39 32.96 28.37
N ARG A 237 -2.60 31.64 28.46
CA ARG A 237 -1.89 30.82 29.45
C ARG A 237 -0.39 30.90 29.17
N GLN A 238 0.40 31.38 30.13
CA GLN A 238 1.85 31.45 29.98
C GLN A 238 2.49 30.10 30.31
N SER A 239 3.35 29.63 29.40
CA SER A 239 4.28 28.54 29.64
C SER A 239 5.60 29.12 30.15
N ASN A 240 6.04 28.67 31.33
CA ASN A 240 7.35 29.06 31.86
C ASN A 240 8.43 28.20 31.20
N ASN A 241 9.57 28.81 30.86
CA ASN A 241 10.75 28.07 30.43
C ASN A 241 11.11 27.01 31.46
N TYR A 242 11.52 25.83 30.98
CA TYR A 242 11.96 24.75 31.87
C TYR A 242 13.24 25.15 32.60
N THR A 243 13.25 25.00 33.93
CA THR A 243 14.38 25.38 34.80
C THR A 243 15.04 24.21 35.51
N GLY A 244 14.56 22.98 35.27
CA GLY A 244 15.12 21.77 35.88
C GLY A 244 16.47 21.36 35.27
N ASP A 245 17.22 20.52 36.00
CA ASP A 245 18.55 20.06 35.58
C ASP A 245 18.51 18.84 34.63
N SER A 246 17.36 18.18 34.52
CA SER A 246 17.10 17.01 33.66
C SER A 246 16.76 17.41 32.21
N VAL A 247 16.39 16.43 31.38
CA VAL A 247 15.80 16.68 30.04
C VAL A 247 14.28 16.55 30.13
N LYS A 248 13.55 17.61 29.79
CA LYS A 248 12.10 17.60 29.64
C LYS A 248 11.73 17.37 28.17
N ILE A 249 10.76 16.50 27.93
CA ILE A 249 10.28 16.15 26.58
C ILE A 249 8.77 16.33 26.54
N ARG A 250 8.29 17.04 25.51
CA ARG A 250 6.88 17.28 25.26
C ARG A 250 6.50 16.90 23.83
N TYR A 251 5.56 15.98 23.70
CA TYR A 251 4.97 15.58 22.43
C TYR A 251 3.78 16.50 22.12
N PHE A 252 3.83 17.20 20.98
CA PHE A 252 2.81 18.15 20.53
C PHE A 252 1.78 17.54 19.57
N GLY A 253 2.08 16.38 18.98
CA GLY A 253 1.25 15.69 17.99
C GLY A 253 2.03 15.32 16.73
N HIS A 254 1.61 14.25 16.03
CA HIS A 254 2.27 13.70 14.84
C HIS A 254 3.78 13.48 15.04
N ALA A 255 4.66 14.21 14.36
CA ALA A 255 6.12 14.11 14.49
C ALA A 255 6.72 15.21 15.39
N CYS A 256 5.88 16.09 15.93
CA CYS A 256 6.30 17.30 16.63
C CYS A 256 6.69 17.01 18.09
N VAL A 257 7.98 17.09 18.39
CA VAL A 257 8.53 16.85 19.74
C VAL A 257 9.44 17.99 20.17
N LEU A 258 9.15 18.54 21.35
CA LEU A 258 9.94 19.58 21.99
C LEU A 258 10.84 18.95 23.07
N PHE A 259 12.13 19.24 23.01
CA PHE A 259 13.15 18.87 23.97
C PHE A 259 13.68 20.11 24.66
N GLU A 260 13.68 20.11 25.98
CA GLU A 260 14.07 21.25 26.80
C GLU A 260 15.08 20.81 27.87
N THR A 261 16.22 21.50 27.91
CA THR A 261 17.07 21.58 29.10
C THR A 261 16.93 22.99 29.68
N LYS A 262 17.61 23.27 30.79
CA LYS A 262 17.71 24.63 31.33
C LYS A 262 18.28 25.66 30.35
N ASN A 263 19.12 25.24 29.40
CA ASN A 263 19.88 26.16 28.53
C ASN A 263 19.51 26.05 27.05
N ILE A 264 18.90 24.95 26.62
CA ILE A 264 18.68 24.64 25.21
C ILE A 264 17.25 24.16 24.99
N THR A 265 16.62 24.70 23.95
CA THR A 265 15.31 24.28 23.43
C THR A 265 15.44 23.78 21.99
N ILE A 266 14.98 22.56 21.74
CA ILE A 266 14.97 21.94 20.41
C ILE A 266 13.55 21.51 20.06
N LEU A 267 13.03 21.93 18.90
CA LEU A 267 11.73 21.50 18.39
C LEU A 267 11.93 20.70 17.09
N CYS A 268 11.59 19.42 17.10
CA CYS A 268 11.66 18.55 15.92
C CYS A 268 10.32 18.54 15.18
N ASP A 269 10.34 18.58 13.85
CA ASP A 269 9.21 18.55 12.91
C ASP A 269 7.99 19.38 13.36
N PRO A 270 8.10 20.73 13.37
CA PRO A 270 7.10 21.60 13.99
C PRO A 270 5.71 21.49 13.35
N LEU A 271 4.78 20.96 14.14
CA LEU A 271 3.34 20.96 13.90
C LEU A 271 2.66 21.36 15.20
N VAL A 272 1.94 22.49 15.19
CA VAL A 272 1.37 23.06 16.42
C VAL A 272 -0.12 23.31 16.21
N SER A 273 -0.92 22.71 17.09
CA SER A 273 -2.37 22.87 17.08
C SER A 273 -2.81 24.25 17.57
N TYR A 274 -4.04 24.63 17.23
CA TYR A 274 -4.70 25.79 17.81
C TYR A 274 -5.51 25.40 19.05
N GLN A 275 -5.80 26.38 19.91
CA GLN A 275 -6.63 26.14 21.09
C GLN A 275 -8.07 25.84 20.66
N HIS A 276 -8.55 24.66 21.02
CA HIS A 276 -9.91 24.22 20.77
C HIS A 276 -10.35 23.22 21.84
N GLN A 277 -11.60 23.32 22.31
CA GLN A 277 -12.15 22.44 23.36
C GLN A 277 -12.98 21.33 22.72
N ASN A 278 -12.37 20.18 22.45
CA ASN A 278 -13.05 18.98 21.95
C ASN A 278 -12.79 17.72 22.80
N GLY A 279 -12.28 17.89 24.02
CA GLY A 279 -11.97 16.80 24.95
C GLY A 279 -10.62 16.10 24.73
N ILE A 280 -9.87 16.44 23.67
CA ILE A 280 -8.51 15.93 23.46
C ILE A 280 -7.49 16.94 24.02
N GLU A 281 -6.68 16.51 24.98
CA GLU A 281 -5.56 17.32 25.48
C GLU A 281 -4.52 17.54 24.37
N ARG A 282 -4.04 18.78 24.28
CA ARG A 282 -3.12 19.22 23.23
C ARG A 282 -2.22 20.34 23.74
N TYR A 283 -1.03 20.42 23.17
CA TYR A 283 -0.21 21.62 23.26
C TYR A 283 -0.45 22.52 22.04
N THR A 284 -0.34 23.82 22.27
CA THR A 284 -0.62 24.88 21.30
C THR A 284 0.54 25.88 21.24
N TYR A 285 0.40 26.92 20.44
CA TYR A 285 1.40 27.99 20.34
C TYR A 285 1.73 28.66 21.68
N THR A 286 0.79 28.70 22.62
CA THR A 286 1.01 29.31 23.95
C THR A 286 1.83 28.43 24.88
N ASP A 287 1.95 27.14 24.58
CA ASP A 287 2.70 26.18 25.39
C ASP A 287 4.19 26.14 25.02
N LEU A 288 4.56 26.66 23.85
CA LEU A 288 5.94 26.78 23.40
C LEU A 288 6.71 27.85 24.20
N PRO A 289 8.03 27.66 24.38
CA PRO A 289 8.87 28.64 25.04
C PRO A 289 8.98 29.95 24.24
N GLU A 290 9.52 30.98 24.87
CA GLU A 290 9.76 32.27 24.21
C GLU A 290 10.78 32.17 23.07
N ILE A 291 11.74 31.26 23.21
CA ILE A 291 12.84 31.06 22.27
C ILE A 291 13.01 29.57 22.01
N ILE A 292 13.19 29.23 20.73
CA ILE A 292 13.56 27.89 20.25
C ILE A 292 14.95 28.01 19.62
N ASP A 293 15.94 27.38 20.23
CA ASP A 293 17.33 27.46 19.75
C ASP A 293 17.51 26.75 18.41
N TYR A 294 16.97 25.54 18.32
CA TYR A 294 17.03 24.72 17.13
C TYR A 294 15.65 24.21 16.75
N VAL A 295 15.24 24.47 15.52
CA VAL A 295 14.19 23.69 14.86
C VAL A 295 14.86 22.65 13.99
N LEU A 296 14.47 21.40 14.13
CA LEU A 296 14.96 20.30 13.30
C LEU A 296 13.84 19.88 12.36
N ILE A 297 14.13 19.82 11.06
CA ILE A 297 13.21 19.27 10.06
C ILE A 297 13.85 17.99 9.52
N THR A 298 13.15 16.87 9.59
CA THR A 298 13.68 15.55 9.20
C THR A 298 13.70 15.38 7.69
N HIS A 299 12.64 15.76 7.00
CA HIS A 299 12.53 15.62 5.55
C HIS A 299 11.46 16.55 4.95
N ASN A 300 11.40 16.62 3.62
CA ASN A 300 10.57 17.57 2.89
C ASN A 300 9.18 17.02 2.49
N HIS A 301 8.45 16.45 3.44
CA HIS A 301 7.02 16.13 3.30
C HIS A 301 6.13 17.16 4.01
N GLN A 302 4.87 17.21 3.61
CA GLN A 302 3.95 18.32 3.94
C GLN A 302 3.56 18.37 5.42
N ASP A 303 3.54 17.22 6.06
CA ASP A 303 3.26 16.98 7.47
C ASP A 303 4.46 17.20 8.39
N HIS A 304 5.67 17.35 7.82
CA HIS A 304 6.90 17.72 8.55
C HIS A 304 7.35 19.16 8.27
N VAL A 305 6.94 19.74 7.14
CA VAL A 305 7.25 21.12 6.72
C VAL A 305 5.99 21.98 6.61
N MET A 306 5.43 22.34 7.76
CA MET A 306 4.21 23.12 7.84
C MET A 306 4.48 24.62 7.87
N PHE A 307 4.28 25.31 6.74
CA PHE A 307 4.44 26.77 6.68
C PHE A 307 3.46 27.52 7.59
N GLU A 308 2.25 26.98 7.80
CA GLU A 308 1.29 27.51 8.76
C GLU A 308 1.89 27.59 10.16
N THR A 309 2.61 26.55 10.60
CA THR A 309 3.32 26.55 11.88
C THR A 309 4.58 27.40 11.82
N LEU A 310 5.45 27.15 10.84
CA LEU A 310 6.79 27.76 10.76
C LEU A 310 6.73 29.29 10.68
N LEU A 311 5.86 29.87 9.86
CA LEU A 311 5.75 31.34 9.76
C LEU A 311 5.32 31.98 11.08
N GLN A 312 4.48 31.31 11.85
CA GLN A 312 4.04 31.80 13.15
C GLN A 312 5.14 31.70 14.22
N LEU A 313 6.03 30.70 14.10
CA LEU A 313 7.15 30.51 15.01
C LEU A 313 8.41 31.26 14.59
N ARG A 314 8.46 31.86 13.40
CA ARG A 314 9.68 32.48 12.84
C ARG A 314 10.34 33.48 13.79
N HIS A 315 9.55 34.27 14.51
CA HIS A 315 10.05 35.23 15.50
C HIS A 315 10.65 34.59 16.77
N LYS A 316 10.38 33.32 17.05
CA LYS A 316 10.88 32.55 18.21
C LYS A 316 12.12 31.70 17.86
N ILE A 317 12.31 31.37 16.58
CA ILE A 317 13.32 30.40 16.12
C ILE A 317 14.67 31.10 15.89
N ARG A 318 15.73 30.60 16.54
CA ARG A 318 17.10 31.11 16.32
C ARG A 318 17.78 30.46 15.12
N GLN A 319 17.64 29.15 14.95
CA GLN A 319 18.24 28.42 13.83
C GLN A 319 17.35 27.25 13.40
N ILE A 320 17.23 27.05 12.08
CA ILE A 320 16.63 25.83 11.51
C ILE A 320 17.75 24.94 10.98
N ILE A 321 17.67 23.66 11.32
CA ILE A 321 18.50 22.58 10.77
C ILE A 321 17.65 21.77 9.81
N VAL A 322 18.16 21.58 8.59
CA VAL A 322 17.51 20.81 7.53
C VAL A 322 18.49 19.79 6.93
N PRO A 323 18.01 18.69 6.32
CA PRO A 323 18.85 17.78 5.58
C PRO A 323 19.51 18.49 4.41
N LYS A 324 20.72 18.08 4.07
CA LYS A 324 21.36 18.48 2.82
C LYS A 324 20.77 17.69 1.64
N GLY A 325 20.20 18.41 0.67
CA GLY A 325 19.56 17.82 -0.52
C GLY A 325 20.49 17.66 -1.73
N ASN A 326 19.98 17.01 -2.77
CA ASN A 326 20.62 16.96 -4.07
C ASN A 326 20.58 18.35 -4.73
N LYS A 327 21.73 18.82 -5.23
CA LYS A 327 21.80 20.17 -5.81
C LYS A 327 21.14 20.22 -7.19
N GLY A 328 20.17 21.11 -7.35
CA GLY A 328 19.60 21.43 -8.65
C GLY A 328 18.80 20.31 -9.30
N VAL A 329 18.17 19.44 -8.51
CA VAL A 329 17.27 18.38 -9.01
C VAL A 329 15.82 18.82 -8.85
N LEU A 330 15.00 18.69 -9.90
CA LEU A 330 13.59 19.13 -9.87
C LEU A 330 12.77 18.49 -8.75
N ILE A 331 12.97 17.18 -8.53
CA ILE A 331 12.24 16.39 -7.54
C ILE A 331 12.72 16.64 -6.11
N ASP A 332 13.89 17.25 -5.92
CA ASP A 332 14.53 17.45 -4.61
C ASP A 332 15.02 18.91 -4.47
N PRO A 333 14.09 19.88 -4.49
CA PRO A 333 14.46 21.29 -4.39
C PRO A 333 15.06 21.59 -3.01
N SER A 334 16.06 22.49 -2.96
CA SER A 334 16.74 22.85 -1.72
C SER A 334 15.78 23.42 -0.68
N LEU A 335 15.51 22.64 0.36
CA LEU A 335 14.68 23.06 1.48
C LEU A 335 15.26 24.29 2.20
N LYS A 336 16.58 24.41 2.26
CA LYS A 336 17.26 25.60 2.77
C LYS A 336 16.84 26.86 2.01
N LEU A 337 16.96 26.85 0.68
CA LEU A 337 16.61 28.02 -0.13
C LEU A 337 15.12 28.35 -0.05
N ILE A 338 14.26 27.33 0.02
CA ILE A 338 12.82 27.47 0.23
C ILE A 338 12.54 28.23 1.53
N LEU A 339 13.17 27.83 2.65
CA LEU A 339 12.99 28.47 3.95
C LEU A 339 13.55 29.90 3.97
N GLU A 340 14.71 30.14 3.34
CA GLU A 340 15.27 31.49 3.16
C GLU A 340 14.29 32.41 2.42
N GLN A 341 13.63 31.89 1.36
CA GLN A 341 12.66 32.67 0.58
C GLN A 341 11.40 33.05 1.34
N ILE A 342 11.01 32.28 2.37
CA ILE A 342 9.87 32.62 3.23
C ILE A 342 10.29 33.37 4.50
N GLY A 343 11.55 33.81 4.60
CA GLY A 343 12.01 34.80 5.59
C GLY A 343 12.89 34.25 6.72
N PHE A 344 13.25 32.97 6.71
CA PHE A 344 14.21 32.44 7.68
C PHE A 344 15.64 32.83 7.31
N THR A 345 16.33 33.56 8.20
CA THR A 345 17.66 34.10 7.92
C THR A 345 18.80 33.18 8.35
N ASN A 346 18.52 32.19 9.20
CA ASN A 346 19.51 31.27 9.76
C ASN A 346 19.07 29.82 9.56
N VAL A 347 19.30 29.31 8.34
CA VAL A 347 19.01 27.93 7.96
C VAL A 347 20.33 27.22 7.64
N LYS A 348 20.60 26.13 8.36
CA LYS A 348 21.80 25.32 8.22
C LYS A 348 21.41 23.94 7.67
N GLU A 349 22.09 23.53 6.61
CA GLU A 349 22.04 22.15 6.15
C GLU A 349 22.97 21.29 7.02
N ILE A 350 22.56 20.07 7.31
CA ILE A 350 23.37 19.05 7.97
C ILE A 350 23.44 17.82 7.06
N ASP A 351 24.65 17.28 6.90
CA ASP A 351 24.90 16.05 6.14
C ASP A 351 24.82 14.80 7.04
N GLU A 352 24.84 13.63 6.42
CA GLU A 352 24.85 12.36 7.12
C GLU A 352 26.08 12.25 8.05
N LEU A 353 25.84 11.94 9.32
CA LEU A 353 26.82 11.84 10.41
C LEU A 353 27.52 13.15 10.80
N GLU A 354 27.10 14.30 10.25
CA GLU A 354 27.56 15.59 10.75
C GLU A 354 26.97 15.88 12.13
N THR A 355 27.74 16.60 12.95
CA THR A 355 27.39 16.92 14.34
C THR A 355 27.34 18.44 14.56
N ILE A 356 26.34 18.89 15.31
CA ILE A 356 26.22 20.25 15.84
C ILE A 356 26.32 20.17 17.35
N GLU A 357 27.40 20.72 17.91
CA GLU A 357 27.66 20.73 19.34
C GLU A 357 27.18 22.02 20.01
N PHE A 358 26.74 21.90 21.26
CA PHE A 358 26.39 23.00 22.15
C PHE A 358 26.64 22.58 23.62
N SER A 359 26.48 23.51 24.56
CA SER A 359 26.91 23.31 25.96
C SER A 359 26.27 22.11 26.66
N ASP A 360 25.04 21.75 26.29
CA ASP A 360 24.25 20.69 26.91
C ASP A 360 24.25 19.38 26.10
N GLY A 361 25.00 19.30 24.99
CA GLY A 361 25.16 18.09 24.19
C GLY A 361 25.28 18.34 22.69
N CYS A 362 24.64 17.52 21.87
CA CYS A 362 24.75 17.62 20.41
C CYS A 362 23.53 17.10 19.64
N ILE A 363 23.44 17.53 18.38
CA ILE A 363 22.56 17.01 17.33
C ILE A 363 23.43 16.31 16.29
N VAL A 364 23.07 15.11 15.88
CA VAL A 364 23.72 14.36 14.81
C VAL A 364 22.69 13.98 13.74
N GLY A 365 23.00 14.25 12.47
CA GLY A 365 22.18 13.80 11.36
C GLY A 365 22.46 12.34 11.02
N LEU A 366 21.43 11.51 10.88
CA LEU A 366 21.57 10.09 10.54
C LEU A 366 20.93 9.79 9.17
N PRO A 367 21.57 8.96 8.33
CA PRO A 367 20.97 8.51 7.08
C PRO A 367 19.65 7.76 7.33
N VAL A 368 18.66 8.01 6.48
CA VAL A 368 17.37 7.29 6.46
C VAL A 368 17.03 6.82 5.06
N PHE A 369 16.49 5.61 4.96
CA PHE A 369 16.14 4.97 3.69
C PHE A 369 14.63 4.73 3.58
N GLY A 370 14.15 4.72 2.34
CA GLY A 370 12.76 4.46 1.98
C GLY A 370 11.85 5.68 2.08
N GLU A 371 10.53 5.43 2.06
CA GLU A 371 9.44 6.41 2.23
C GLU A 371 9.31 7.50 1.14
N HIS A 372 10.28 7.60 0.22
CA HIS A 372 10.26 8.57 -0.88
C HIS A 372 10.03 7.91 -2.25
N GLY A 373 9.41 6.72 -2.27
CA GLY A 373 9.03 6.02 -3.49
C GLY A 373 10.17 5.77 -4.45
N ASP A 374 11.38 5.48 -3.97
CA ASP A 374 12.60 5.26 -4.75
C ASP A 374 13.01 6.43 -5.65
N LEU A 375 12.55 7.65 -5.34
CA LEU A 375 13.04 8.86 -5.99
C LEU A 375 14.41 9.24 -5.43
N ASN A 376 15.25 9.85 -6.26
CA ASN A 376 16.54 10.39 -5.84
C ASN A 376 16.35 11.70 -5.06
N ILE A 377 15.81 11.59 -3.86
CA ILE A 377 15.60 12.68 -2.91
C ILE A 377 16.58 12.46 -1.76
N ALA A 378 17.54 13.36 -1.59
CA ALA A 378 18.51 13.32 -0.50
C ALA A 378 18.07 14.17 0.70
N THR A 379 17.07 15.04 0.54
CA THR A 379 16.55 15.91 1.62
C THR A 379 15.75 15.13 2.67
N LYS A 380 16.39 14.17 3.36
CA LYS A 380 15.84 13.34 4.44
C LYS A 380 16.93 12.81 5.37
N ILE A 381 16.78 13.03 6.68
CA ILE A 381 17.60 12.43 7.75
C ILE A 381 16.74 12.13 8.97
N ALA A 382 17.22 11.24 9.83
CA ALA A 382 16.78 11.15 11.22
C ALA A 382 17.72 11.99 12.11
N TYR A 383 17.22 12.45 13.27
CA TYR A 383 18.06 13.17 14.24
C TYR A 383 18.35 12.33 15.46
N TRP A 384 19.64 12.17 15.75
CA TRP A 384 20.10 11.63 17.01
C TRP A 384 20.55 12.76 17.92
N LEU A 385 19.99 12.82 19.12
CA LEU A 385 20.25 13.84 20.12
C LEU A 385 20.98 13.22 21.30
N ASN A 386 22.03 13.88 21.75
CA ASN A 386 22.59 13.66 23.08
C ASN A 386 22.33 14.90 23.91
N LEU A 387 21.49 14.81 24.93
CA LEU A 387 21.13 15.94 25.80
C LEU A 387 21.40 15.52 27.25
N LYS A 388 22.35 16.18 27.91
CA LYS A 388 22.76 15.83 29.29
C LYS A 388 23.06 14.33 29.46
N GLY A 389 23.66 13.70 28.44
CA GLY A 389 23.98 12.26 28.44
C GLY A 389 22.84 11.34 28.02
N LYS A 390 21.63 11.86 27.77
CA LYS A 390 20.48 11.11 27.27
C LYS A 390 20.49 11.02 25.76
N LYS A 391 20.44 9.79 25.24
CA LYS A 391 20.54 9.46 23.82
C LYS A 391 19.16 9.20 23.25
N ILE A 392 18.71 10.06 22.35
CA ILE A 392 17.35 10.06 21.80
C ILE A 392 17.45 10.00 20.27
N LEU A 393 16.64 9.16 19.63
CA LEU A 393 16.53 9.10 18.18
C LEU A 393 15.12 9.52 17.73
N CYS A 394 15.03 10.59 16.94
CA CYS A 394 13.83 10.98 16.21
C CYS A 394 13.93 10.44 14.77
N ALA A 395 13.29 9.31 14.50
CA ALA A 395 13.44 8.60 13.23
C ALA A 395 12.45 9.02 12.13
N ALA A 396 11.43 9.82 12.45
CA ALA A 396 10.29 10.15 11.58
C ALA A 396 9.81 8.89 10.84
N ASP A 397 9.60 8.96 9.54
CA ASP A 397 9.04 7.89 8.72
C ASP A 397 10.11 6.96 8.11
N SER A 398 11.27 6.90 8.74
CA SER A 398 12.35 5.97 8.38
C SER A 398 11.81 4.55 8.19
N ASN A 399 12.00 3.96 6.99
CA ASN A 399 11.40 2.68 6.59
C ASN A 399 12.34 1.47 6.78
N ASN A 400 13.46 1.59 7.52
CA ASN A 400 14.43 0.53 7.84
C ASN A 400 14.53 -0.62 6.81
N ILE A 401 14.68 -0.27 5.53
CA ILE A 401 14.68 -1.24 4.44
C ILE A 401 16.00 -2.04 4.37
N GLU A 402 17.06 -1.50 4.99
CA GLU A 402 18.38 -2.12 5.10
C GLU A 402 18.86 -2.12 6.56
N PRO A 403 18.57 -3.18 7.34
CA PRO A 403 18.96 -3.27 8.74
C PRO A 403 20.48 -3.17 8.99
N ALA A 404 21.32 -3.50 8.00
CA ALA A 404 22.77 -3.37 8.15
C ALA A 404 23.21 -1.92 8.40
N LEU A 405 22.48 -0.93 7.87
CA LEU A 405 22.73 0.50 8.13
C LEU A 405 22.80 0.76 9.63
N TYR A 406 21.76 0.34 10.36
CA TYR A 406 21.64 0.61 11.79
C TYR A 406 22.64 -0.20 12.62
N LYS A 407 23.10 -1.35 12.13
CA LYS A 407 24.23 -2.06 12.73
C LYS A 407 25.54 -1.26 12.64
N HIS A 408 25.75 -0.51 11.57
CA HIS A 408 26.89 0.41 11.47
C HIS A 408 26.72 1.61 12.39
N LEU A 409 25.52 2.21 12.42
CA LEU A 409 25.21 3.34 13.29
C LEU A 409 25.34 2.96 14.78
N TYR A 410 24.91 1.76 15.17
CA TYR A 410 25.06 1.25 16.53
C TYR A 410 26.53 1.22 17.01
N LYS A 411 27.49 0.90 16.13
CA LYS A 411 28.91 0.90 16.50
C LYS A 411 29.43 2.30 16.84
N ILE A 412 28.77 3.34 16.32
CA ILE A 412 29.14 4.74 16.51
C ILE A 412 28.39 5.32 17.72
N LEU A 413 27.09 5.05 17.81
CA LEU A 413 26.17 5.73 18.74
C LEU A 413 25.91 4.93 20.03
N GLY A 414 26.02 3.59 19.95
CA GLY A 414 25.69 2.66 21.02
C GLY A 414 24.19 2.59 21.32
N ASN A 415 23.87 2.23 22.56
CA ASN A 415 22.48 2.07 23.02
C ASN A 415 21.73 3.41 23.07
N LEU A 416 20.40 3.36 22.97
CA LEU A 416 19.52 4.52 23.10
C LEU A 416 18.81 4.54 24.47
N ASP A 417 18.45 5.74 24.93
CA ASP A 417 17.47 5.91 25.99
C ASP A 417 16.06 5.93 25.39
N ILE A 418 15.84 6.67 24.29
CA ILE A 418 14.53 6.78 23.63
C ILE A 418 14.64 6.62 22.11
N LEU A 419 13.68 5.88 21.54
CA LEU A 419 13.41 5.82 20.11
C LEU A 419 12.01 6.36 19.82
N PHE A 420 11.90 7.42 19.01
CA PHE A 420 10.66 7.82 18.33
C PHE A 420 10.68 7.30 16.89
N ILE A 421 9.64 6.57 16.49
CA ILE A 421 9.55 5.96 15.15
C ILE A 421 8.15 6.10 14.57
N GLY A 422 8.09 6.58 13.32
CA GLY A 422 6.88 6.64 12.50
C GLY A 422 6.55 5.27 11.94
N MET A 423 5.27 4.90 12.00
CA MET A 423 4.80 3.60 11.55
C MET A 423 3.61 3.68 10.59
N GLU A 424 3.54 4.75 9.79
CA GLU A 424 2.57 4.83 8.71
C GLU A 424 2.99 3.93 7.53
N CYS A 425 2.78 2.62 7.69
CA CYS A 425 3.29 1.60 6.79
C CYS A 425 2.42 1.35 5.54
N ASP A 426 1.34 2.13 5.36
CA ASP A 426 0.41 2.05 4.22
C ASP A 426 0.49 3.27 3.29
N GLY A 427 1.59 4.02 3.35
CA GLY A 427 1.75 5.31 2.68
C GLY A 427 1.36 5.35 1.20
N ALA A 428 0.95 6.52 0.70
CA ALA A 428 0.38 6.67 -0.63
C ALA A 428 1.37 6.27 -1.76
N PRO A 429 0.89 5.94 -2.98
CA PRO A 429 1.77 5.85 -4.14
C PRO A 429 2.53 7.16 -4.35
N TYR A 430 3.82 7.11 -4.68
CA TYR A 430 4.65 8.31 -4.77
C TYR A 430 4.13 9.35 -5.78
N THR A 431 3.41 8.90 -6.82
CA THR A 431 2.80 9.80 -7.81
C THR A 431 1.70 10.68 -7.23
N TRP A 432 1.14 10.34 -6.07
CA TRP A 432 0.19 11.20 -5.36
C TRP A 432 0.86 12.49 -4.90
N ALA A 433 2.04 12.38 -4.26
CA ALA A 433 2.81 13.55 -3.82
C ALA A 433 3.56 14.19 -5.00
N TYR A 434 4.26 13.38 -5.80
CA TYR A 434 5.28 13.85 -6.74
C TYR A 434 4.86 13.83 -8.21
N GLY A 435 3.67 13.32 -8.54
CA GLY A 435 3.25 13.07 -9.93
C GLY A 435 3.22 14.32 -10.80
N ALA A 436 2.95 15.49 -10.22
CA ALA A 436 2.95 16.75 -10.97
C ALA A 436 4.34 17.14 -11.50
N LEU A 437 5.41 16.67 -10.86
CA LEU A 437 6.80 16.96 -11.23
C LEU A 437 7.28 16.05 -12.37
N LEU A 438 6.64 14.91 -12.58
CA LEU A 438 6.96 13.99 -13.67
C LEU A 438 6.52 14.60 -15.00
N THR A 439 7.38 14.51 -16.02
CA THR A 439 7.07 14.90 -17.41
C THR A 439 6.55 13.74 -18.24
N GLN A 440 6.85 12.50 -17.81
CA GLN A 440 6.40 11.28 -18.43
C GLN A 440 5.35 10.58 -17.55
N SER A 441 4.37 9.94 -18.20
CA SER A 441 3.39 9.14 -17.49
C SER A 441 4.01 7.85 -16.99
N ILE A 442 3.62 7.44 -15.78
CA ILE A 442 4.08 6.19 -15.16
C ILE A 442 2.92 5.20 -15.16
N PRO A 443 3.12 3.96 -15.62
CA PRO A 443 2.09 2.94 -15.56
C PRO A 443 1.56 2.76 -14.13
N ARG A 444 0.23 2.67 -13.98
CA ARG A 444 -0.44 2.54 -12.67
C ARG A 444 0.13 1.40 -11.82
N LYS A 445 0.47 0.26 -12.44
CA LYS A 445 1.09 -0.88 -11.75
C LYS A 445 2.44 -0.53 -11.12
N MET A 446 3.29 0.24 -11.82
CA MET A 446 4.59 0.70 -11.29
C MET A 446 4.42 1.75 -10.20
N SER A 447 3.46 2.66 -10.35
CA SER A 447 3.14 3.64 -9.31
C SER A 447 2.67 2.95 -8.01
N GLN A 448 1.85 1.90 -8.11
CA GLN A 448 1.34 1.17 -6.94
C GLN A 448 2.39 0.40 -6.14
N THR A 449 3.53 0.05 -6.74
CA THR A 449 4.62 -0.66 -6.04
C THR A 449 5.63 0.28 -5.39
N ARG A 450 5.61 1.58 -5.73
CA ARG A 450 6.53 2.60 -5.21
C ARG A 450 5.75 3.53 -4.29
N ARG A 451 5.90 3.37 -2.98
CA ARG A 451 5.03 3.99 -1.99
C ARG A 451 5.82 4.87 -1.01
N LEU A 452 5.07 5.71 -0.30
CA LEU A 452 5.56 6.59 0.74
C LEU A 452 5.36 5.96 2.13
N ASP A 453 5.61 4.66 2.25
CA ASP A 453 5.43 3.94 3.50
C ASP A 453 6.62 4.10 4.45
N GLY A 454 6.32 4.25 5.74
CA GLY A 454 7.26 4.13 6.84
C GLY A 454 7.45 2.68 7.32
N SER A 455 8.05 2.50 8.49
CA SER A 455 8.33 1.16 9.04
C SER A 455 7.06 0.42 9.48
N ASN A 456 6.93 -0.85 9.10
CA ASN A 456 6.01 -1.80 9.74
C ASN A 456 6.62 -2.39 11.04
N ALA A 457 5.93 -3.33 11.70
CA ALA A 457 6.38 -3.89 12.97
C ALA A 457 7.73 -4.59 12.85
N GLU A 458 7.93 -5.41 11.83
CA GLU A 458 9.19 -6.15 11.61
C GLU A 458 10.38 -5.19 11.49
N LYS A 459 10.24 -4.17 10.64
CA LYS A 459 11.24 -3.13 10.41
C LYS A 459 11.53 -2.33 11.68
N ALA A 460 10.50 -1.93 12.43
CA ALA A 460 10.69 -1.19 13.68
C ALA A 460 11.30 -2.07 14.80
N ILE A 461 10.91 -3.33 14.91
CA ILE A 461 11.49 -4.30 15.87
C ILE A 461 12.99 -4.50 15.59
N ASN A 462 13.41 -4.53 14.32
CA ASN A 462 14.82 -4.60 13.98
C ASN A 462 15.62 -3.39 14.50
N LEU A 463 15.05 -2.18 14.48
CA LEU A 463 15.66 -0.99 15.10
C LEU A 463 15.76 -1.13 16.62
N VAL A 464 14.68 -1.59 17.26
CA VAL A 464 14.64 -1.80 18.72
C VAL A 464 15.71 -2.82 19.13
N ASN A 465 15.79 -3.96 18.45
CA ASN A 465 16.80 -4.99 18.72
C ASN A 465 18.22 -4.47 18.53
N GLN A 466 18.45 -3.61 17.53
CA GLN A 466 19.76 -3.10 17.20
C GLN A 466 20.24 -2.04 18.19
N PHE A 467 19.38 -1.11 18.59
CA PHE A 467 19.74 0.02 19.47
C PHE A 467 19.44 -0.20 20.94
N GLN A 468 18.67 -1.22 21.29
CA GLN A 468 18.30 -1.56 22.67
C GLN A 468 17.81 -0.33 23.48
N PRO A 469 16.79 0.40 22.97
CA PRO A 469 16.26 1.57 23.66
C PRO A 469 15.63 1.19 25.00
N GLN A 470 15.69 2.09 26.00
CA GLN A 470 14.93 1.93 27.25
C GLN A 470 13.44 2.26 27.04
N GLN A 471 13.13 3.17 26.11
CA GLN A 471 11.78 3.59 25.79
C GLN A 471 11.56 3.69 24.27
N VAL A 472 10.39 3.26 23.80
CA VAL A 472 10.00 3.28 22.38
C VAL A 472 8.64 3.94 22.23
N TYR A 473 8.58 5.00 21.44
CA TYR A 473 7.34 5.72 21.16
C TYR A 473 7.04 5.68 19.67
N VAL A 474 5.87 5.13 19.33
CA VAL A 474 5.32 5.28 17.99
C VAL A 474 4.72 6.67 17.88
N TYR A 475 5.17 7.43 16.89
CA TYR A 475 4.68 8.78 16.58
C TYR A 475 4.46 8.93 15.06
N ALA A 476 4.30 10.14 14.55
CA ALA A 476 4.14 10.43 13.12
C ALA A 476 2.99 9.69 12.41
N MET A 477 1.98 9.22 13.16
CA MET A 477 0.88 8.45 12.57
C MET A 477 -0.14 9.34 11.82
N GLY A 478 -0.19 10.64 12.10
CA GLY A 478 -1.21 11.50 11.49
C GLY A 478 -2.63 11.26 12.04
N GLN A 479 -2.72 10.78 13.29
CA GLN A 479 -3.96 10.44 13.98
C GLN A 479 -4.71 11.67 14.50
N GLU A 480 -4.00 12.77 14.71
CA GLU A 480 -4.55 13.96 15.33
C GLU A 480 -5.62 14.63 14.44
N PRO A 481 -6.81 14.95 14.97
CA PRO A 481 -7.90 15.49 14.16
C PRO A 481 -7.56 16.83 13.52
N TRP A 482 -6.74 17.64 14.18
CA TRP A 482 -6.24 18.92 13.66
C TRP A 482 -5.23 18.78 12.53
N LEU A 483 -4.82 17.57 12.15
CA LEU A 483 -3.92 17.28 11.03
C LEU A 483 -4.64 16.69 9.80
N THR A 484 -5.89 16.22 9.96
CA THR A 484 -6.65 15.54 8.89
C THR A 484 -6.81 16.37 7.61
N TYR A 485 -6.73 17.69 7.69
CA TYR A 485 -6.76 18.59 6.55
C TYR A 485 -5.51 18.53 5.65
N ILE A 486 -4.40 17.95 6.13
CA ILE A 486 -3.15 17.72 5.37
C ILE A 486 -2.98 16.25 5.00
N THR A 487 -3.35 15.32 5.89
CA THR A 487 -3.11 13.89 5.66
C THR A 487 -4.32 13.16 5.09
N SER A 488 -5.54 13.65 5.38
CA SER A 488 -6.83 12.98 5.15
C SER A 488 -7.01 11.63 5.85
N ILE A 489 -6.06 11.25 6.72
CA ILE A 489 -6.02 9.96 7.39
C ILE A 489 -7.06 9.90 8.51
N LYS A 490 -7.79 8.78 8.59
CA LYS A 490 -8.69 8.43 9.69
C LYS A 490 -8.56 6.94 9.98
N TYR A 491 -7.91 6.59 11.08
CA TYR A 491 -7.73 5.20 11.45
C TYR A 491 -8.93 4.61 12.17
N THR A 492 -9.04 3.30 12.05
CA THR A 492 -9.82 2.40 12.89
C THR A 492 -8.87 1.40 13.57
N GLU A 493 -9.35 0.66 14.57
CA GLU A 493 -8.57 -0.41 15.22
C GLU A 493 -8.08 -1.47 14.21
N ASP A 494 -8.83 -1.69 13.13
CA ASP A 494 -8.49 -2.64 12.06
C ASP A 494 -7.52 -2.08 10.99
N SER A 495 -7.13 -0.80 11.08
CA SER A 495 -6.21 -0.21 10.11
C SER A 495 -4.83 -0.86 10.23
N HIS A 496 -4.22 -1.25 9.10
CA HIS A 496 -2.95 -1.97 9.12
C HIS A 496 -1.81 -1.23 9.86
N PRO A 497 -1.62 0.10 9.73
CA PRO A 497 -0.66 0.86 10.53
C PRO A 497 -0.92 0.79 12.04
N ILE A 498 -2.19 0.70 12.47
CA ILE A 498 -2.57 0.53 13.87
C ILE A 498 -2.20 -0.87 14.36
N ILE A 499 -2.53 -1.90 13.59
CA ILE A 499 -2.18 -3.29 13.89
C ILE A 499 -0.66 -3.48 13.98
N GLU A 500 0.11 -2.92 13.04
CA GLU A 500 1.57 -3.03 13.03
C GLU A 500 2.22 -2.28 14.21
N SER A 501 1.73 -1.09 14.54
CA SER A 501 2.24 -0.37 15.71
C SER A 501 1.85 -1.04 17.03
N ASP A 502 0.68 -1.67 17.13
CA ASP A 502 0.32 -2.48 18.30
C ASP A 502 1.26 -3.68 18.49
N LYS A 503 1.68 -4.33 17.39
CA LYS A 503 2.69 -5.41 17.44
C LYS A 503 4.03 -4.92 17.98
N LEU A 504 4.51 -3.75 17.55
CA LEU A 504 5.76 -3.17 18.08
C LEU A 504 5.62 -2.86 19.58
N VAL A 505 4.53 -2.22 19.97
CA VAL A 505 4.27 -1.86 21.37
C VAL A 505 4.20 -3.11 22.24
N GLN A 506 3.53 -4.17 21.78
CA GLN A 506 3.46 -5.44 22.49
C GLN A 506 4.83 -6.11 22.59
N PHE A 507 5.59 -6.17 21.49
CA PHE A 507 6.96 -6.68 21.48
C PHE A 507 7.85 -5.96 22.52
N CYS A 508 7.78 -4.64 22.59
CA CYS A 508 8.54 -3.86 23.56
C CYS A 508 8.14 -4.21 24.99
N ARG A 509 6.82 -4.29 25.29
CA ARG A 509 6.32 -4.66 26.62
C ARG A 509 6.76 -6.06 27.04
N ASP A 510 6.70 -7.03 26.13
CA ASP A 510 7.13 -8.41 26.39
C ASP A 510 8.63 -8.51 26.71
N ASN A 511 9.42 -7.53 26.26
CA ASN A 511 10.86 -7.42 26.51
C ASN A 511 11.21 -6.39 27.61
N GLY A 512 10.23 -5.90 28.37
CA GLY A 512 10.45 -4.96 29.47
C GLY A 512 10.88 -3.55 29.05
N ILE A 513 10.62 -3.17 27.80
CA ILE A 513 10.89 -1.84 27.24
C ILE A 513 9.63 -0.98 27.41
N ALA A 514 9.77 0.22 27.95
CA ALA A 514 8.62 1.13 28.11
C ALA A 514 8.16 1.61 26.73
N SER A 515 6.89 1.40 26.39
CA SER A 515 6.42 1.74 25.05
C SER A 515 4.96 2.17 24.98
N ASP A 516 4.70 3.09 24.06
CA ASP A 516 3.36 3.61 23.78
C ASP A 516 3.24 4.11 22.34
N ARG A 517 2.01 4.19 21.83
CA ARG A 517 1.68 4.94 20.61
C ARG A 517 1.13 6.29 21.03
N LEU A 518 1.84 7.36 20.70
CA LEU A 518 1.51 8.70 21.17
C LEU A 518 0.30 9.27 20.44
N PHE A 519 -0.58 9.93 21.18
CA PHE A 519 -1.77 10.61 20.68
C PHE A 519 -2.09 11.82 21.56
N GLY A 520 -2.46 12.96 20.94
CA GLY A 520 -2.72 14.20 21.67
C GLY A 520 -1.43 14.84 22.17
N CYS A 521 -1.33 15.12 23.47
CA CYS A 521 -0.09 15.58 24.09
C CYS A 521 0.45 14.59 25.13
N ARG A 522 1.78 14.59 25.31
CA ARG A 522 2.47 13.81 26.34
C ARG A 522 3.64 14.60 26.90
N GLU A 523 3.93 14.43 28.18
CA GLU A 523 5.09 15.01 28.85
C GLU A 523 5.82 13.95 29.67
N PHE A 524 7.15 13.98 29.64
CA PHE A 524 7.99 13.18 30.53
C PHE A 524 9.34 13.87 30.79
N ILE A 525 9.95 13.55 31.92
CA ILE A 525 11.25 14.07 32.36
C ILE A 525 12.22 12.89 32.48
N LEU A 526 13.40 13.00 31.87
CA LEU A 526 14.45 12.00 31.95
C LEU A 526 15.48 12.38 33.01
N GLU A 527 15.39 11.73 34.17
CA GLU A 527 16.36 11.90 35.27
C GLU A 527 17.73 11.27 34.95
N GLU A 528 18.81 11.74 35.58
CA GLU A 528 20.13 11.11 35.46
C GLU A 528 20.09 9.66 35.99
N ASN A 529 20.44 8.67 35.16
CA ASN A 529 20.33 7.26 35.55
C ASN A 529 21.48 6.86 36.50
N ALA A 530 21.11 6.32 37.67
CA ALA A 530 21.97 5.52 38.52
C ALA A 530 22.40 4.19 37.83
N LYS A 531 23.53 3.65 38.30
CA LYS A 531 24.34 2.56 37.71
C LYS A 531 23.54 1.31 37.26
N PRO A 532 23.96 0.68 36.14
CA PRO A 532 23.33 -0.55 35.64
C PRO A 532 23.67 -1.75 36.53
N CYS A 533 22.65 -2.46 36.99
CA CYS A 533 22.79 -3.78 37.59
C CYS A 533 23.21 -4.81 36.54
N THR A 534 24.36 -5.42 36.77
CA THR A 534 24.87 -6.58 36.04
C THR A 534 24.04 -7.82 36.34
N SER A 535 23.43 -8.42 35.32
CA SER A 535 23.11 -9.85 35.35
C SER A 535 23.62 -10.51 34.06
N ASN A 536 24.67 -11.30 34.24
CA ASN A 536 25.19 -12.22 33.25
C ASN A 536 24.15 -13.31 32.97
N HIS A 537 23.46 -13.22 31.84
CA HIS A 537 22.85 -14.40 31.22
C HIS A 537 23.29 -14.48 29.76
N HIS A 538 24.23 -15.39 29.50
CA HIS A 538 24.51 -15.88 28.17
C HIS A 538 23.24 -16.52 27.60
N HIS A 539 22.47 -15.76 26.82
CA HIS A 539 21.35 -16.31 26.07
C HIS A 539 21.86 -17.01 24.81
N LYS A 540 21.75 -18.34 24.82
CA LYS A 540 21.99 -19.23 23.67
C LYS A 540 21.00 -18.84 22.56
N ALA A 541 21.52 -18.42 21.39
CA ALA A 541 20.69 -18.17 20.21
C ALA A 541 19.93 -19.44 19.78
N SER A 542 18.71 -19.29 19.24
CA SER A 542 17.87 -20.43 18.84
C SER A 542 18.50 -21.24 17.69
N ILE A 543 18.01 -22.46 17.44
CA ILE A 543 18.53 -23.29 16.34
C ILE A 543 18.22 -22.65 14.98
N ASP A 544 17.06 -21.99 14.88
CA ASP A 544 16.59 -21.30 13.67
C ASP A 544 17.51 -20.13 13.30
N GLN A 545 17.92 -19.33 14.28
CA GLN A 545 18.86 -18.21 14.06
C GLN A 545 20.24 -18.69 13.58
N LEU A 546 20.75 -19.81 14.11
CA LEU A 546 22.02 -20.38 13.66
C LEU A 546 21.91 -20.90 12.22
N LEU A 547 20.80 -21.54 11.86
CA LEU A 547 20.60 -22.08 10.51
C LEU A 547 20.33 -21.00 9.47
N GLU A 548 19.65 -19.93 9.85
CA GLU A 548 19.46 -18.75 9.03
C GLU A 548 20.78 -18.01 8.80
N GLU A 549 21.63 -17.87 9.83
CA GLU A 549 22.98 -17.30 9.69
C GLU A 549 23.87 -18.16 8.76
N LEU A 550 23.78 -19.50 8.85
CA LEU A 550 24.50 -20.39 7.94
C LEU A 550 24.00 -20.25 6.49
N SER A 551 22.68 -20.16 6.29
CA SER A 551 22.06 -20.00 4.97
C SER A 551 22.41 -18.65 4.33
N GLN A 552 22.39 -17.55 5.08
CA GLN A 552 22.76 -16.21 4.59
C GLN A 552 24.24 -16.14 4.18
N LYS A 553 25.08 -17.03 4.70
CA LYS A 553 26.50 -17.14 4.38
C LYS A 553 26.82 -18.20 3.32
N ASP A 554 25.79 -18.72 2.64
CA ASP A 554 25.90 -19.82 1.68
C ASP A 554 26.52 -21.11 2.25
N ILE A 555 26.49 -21.27 3.58
CA ILE A 555 26.96 -22.47 4.24
C ILE A 555 25.79 -23.45 4.31
N LYS A 556 25.84 -24.51 3.50
CA LYS A 556 24.82 -25.57 3.50
C LYS A 556 25.25 -26.70 4.39
N VAL A 557 24.39 -27.12 5.31
CA VAL A 557 24.59 -28.30 6.19
C VAL A 557 23.58 -29.40 5.83
N TRP A 558 24.04 -30.65 5.76
CA TRP A 558 23.20 -31.82 5.48
C TRP A 558 23.66 -33.07 6.24
N ILE A 559 22.79 -34.07 6.32
CA ILE A 559 23.08 -35.37 6.92
C ILE A 559 23.44 -36.34 5.80
N GLU A 560 24.52 -37.09 5.99
CA GLU A 560 24.91 -38.21 5.13
C GLU A 560 24.73 -39.51 5.93
N GLU A 561 23.88 -40.42 5.45
CA GLU A 561 23.61 -41.70 6.11
C GLU A 561 24.56 -42.78 5.59
N ASP A 562 25.26 -43.42 6.53
CA ASP A 562 26.28 -44.43 6.26
C ASP A 562 25.75 -45.79 6.75
N LEU A 563 25.44 -46.70 5.82
CA LEU A 563 24.73 -47.98 6.08
C LEU A 563 25.50 -48.93 7.03
N ASN A 564 26.73 -48.60 7.41
CA ASN A 564 27.60 -49.41 8.27
C ASN A 564 27.83 -48.81 9.68
N THR A 565 27.23 -47.66 10.02
CA THR A 565 27.37 -47.04 11.36
C THR A 565 26.06 -46.44 11.87
N THR A 566 25.81 -46.50 13.18
CA THR A 566 24.55 -46.04 13.82
C THR A 566 24.49 -44.54 14.12
N GLU A 567 25.54 -43.76 13.89
CA GLU A 567 25.55 -42.31 14.15
C GLU A 567 25.52 -41.46 12.86
N PRO A 568 24.60 -40.48 12.72
CA PRO A 568 24.52 -39.61 11.54
C PRO A 568 25.75 -38.66 11.43
N LYS A 569 26.34 -38.59 10.23
CA LYS A 569 27.44 -37.67 9.92
C LYS A 569 26.87 -36.36 9.34
N LEU A 570 27.12 -35.25 10.03
CA LEU A 570 26.74 -33.90 9.59
C LEU A 570 27.85 -33.33 8.70
N LYS A 571 27.52 -32.98 7.46
CA LYS A 571 28.43 -32.39 6.47
C LYS A 571 28.05 -30.94 6.23
N CYS A 572 29.02 -30.10 5.89
CA CYS A 572 28.77 -28.74 5.43
C CYS A 572 29.58 -28.38 4.18
N ASN A 573 28.96 -27.63 3.28
CA ASN A 573 29.58 -26.93 2.17
C ASN A 573 29.69 -25.48 2.63
N ALA A 574 30.90 -24.94 2.68
CA ALA A 574 31.15 -23.53 2.92
C ALA A 574 32.10 -22.98 1.85
N PRO A 575 31.82 -21.80 1.27
CA PRO A 575 32.78 -21.12 0.42
C PRO A 575 34.10 -20.85 1.17
N LYS A 576 35.22 -20.84 0.44
CA LYS A 576 36.57 -20.77 1.01
C LYS A 576 36.73 -19.50 1.87
N GLY A 577 36.98 -19.66 3.17
CA GLY A 577 37.18 -18.56 4.12
C GLY A 577 35.93 -18.06 4.86
N VAL A 578 34.74 -18.60 4.54
CA VAL A 578 33.46 -18.16 5.14
C VAL A 578 33.12 -18.91 6.43
N LEU A 579 33.63 -20.13 6.59
CA LEU A 579 33.42 -20.95 7.78
C LEU A 579 34.38 -20.53 8.91
N THR A 580 33.96 -19.58 9.73
CA THR A 580 34.79 -19.05 10.84
C THR A 580 34.94 -20.06 11.99
N PRO A 581 35.99 -19.97 12.83
CA PRO A 581 36.17 -20.86 13.99
C PRO A 581 34.99 -20.85 14.97
N ARG A 582 34.32 -19.69 15.11
CA ARG A 582 33.10 -19.54 15.92
C ARG A 582 31.94 -20.38 15.36
N LEU A 583 31.70 -20.32 14.05
CA LEU A 583 30.64 -21.11 13.40
C LEU A 583 30.96 -22.61 13.41
N GLN A 584 32.23 -23.01 13.24
CA GLN A 584 32.64 -24.41 13.40
C GLN A 584 32.38 -24.92 14.81
N ALA A 585 32.68 -24.11 15.83
CA ALA A 585 32.40 -24.46 17.23
C ALA A 585 30.89 -24.60 17.48
N GLN A 586 30.07 -23.67 16.98
CA GLN A 586 28.61 -23.72 17.13
C GLN A 586 27.95 -24.90 16.40
N ILE A 587 28.40 -25.22 15.18
CA ILE A 587 27.92 -26.39 14.43
C ILE A 587 28.28 -27.69 15.16
N LYS A 588 29.47 -27.76 15.75
CA LYS A 588 29.96 -28.95 16.45
C LYS A 588 29.27 -29.14 17.80
N GLU A 589 29.10 -28.07 18.57
CA GLU A 589 28.48 -28.10 19.90
C GLU A 589 26.97 -28.38 19.81
N ARG A 590 26.31 -27.91 18.75
CA ARG A 590 24.86 -28.08 18.53
C ARG A 590 24.53 -29.15 17.49
N LYS A 591 25.46 -30.07 17.23
CA LYS A 591 25.31 -31.13 16.21
C LYS A 591 23.99 -31.90 16.38
N THR A 592 23.61 -32.27 17.60
CA THR A 592 22.37 -33.03 17.87
C THR A 592 21.12 -32.22 17.52
N GLU A 593 21.06 -30.94 17.92
CA GLU A 593 19.94 -30.03 17.61
C GLU A 593 19.82 -29.76 16.10
N ILE A 594 20.96 -29.62 15.38
CA ILE A 594 20.98 -29.44 13.93
C ILE A 594 20.51 -30.71 13.21
N VAL A 595 20.96 -31.88 13.67
CA VAL A 595 20.53 -33.17 13.11
C VAL A 595 19.04 -33.39 13.33
N GLU A 596 18.52 -33.04 14.51
CA GLU A 596 17.10 -33.11 14.84
C GLU A 596 16.27 -32.12 14.03
N PHE A 597 16.74 -30.88 13.85
CA PHE A 597 16.10 -29.88 12.99
C PHE A 597 16.07 -30.31 11.51
N LEU A 598 17.20 -30.79 10.96
CA LEU A 598 17.27 -31.21 9.56
C LEU A 598 16.42 -32.44 9.28
N ARG A 599 16.21 -33.30 10.28
CA ARG A 599 15.23 -34.40 10.24
C ARG A 599 13.79 -33.91 10.37
N ASN A 600 13.57 -32.76 11.02
CA ASN A 600 12.26 -32.14 11.27
C ASN A 600 11.89 -31.00 10.29
N ARG A 601 12.53 -30.90 9.11
CA ARG A 601 12.32 -29.83 8.12
C ARG A 601 10.93 -29.83 7.43
N ASP A 602 9.98 -30.58 7.96
CA ASP A 602 8.58 -30.61 7.54
C ASP A 602 7.72 -29.63 8.37
N ARG A 603 7.66 -28.36 7.91
CA ARG A 603 6.63 -27.29 8.06
C ARG A 603 6.05 -26.99 9.47
N PRO A 604 5.80 -25.72 9.85
CA PRO A 604 4.77 -25.45 10.86
C PRO A 604 3.44 -25.89 10.26
N LYS A 605 2.95 -27.05 10.70
CA LYS A 605 1.72 -27.65 10.22
C LYS A 605 0.58 -26.77 10.74
N VAL A 606 -0.05 -25.99 9.87
CA VAL A 606 -1.37 -25.41 10.18
C VAL A 606 -2.24 -26.57 10.65
N ASP A 607 -2.77 -26.47 11.85
CA ASP A 607 -3.72 -27.46 12.36
C ASP A 607 -5.05 -27.26 11.62
N LEU A 608 -5.17 -27.88 10.45
CA LEU A 608 -6.38 -27.79 9.63
C LEU A 608 -7.60 -28.37 10.35
N ALA A 609 -7.41 -29.26 11.35
CA ALA A 609 -8.53 -29.76 12.14
C ALA A 609 -9.07 -28.69 13.08
N ALA A 610 -8.20 -27.92 13.73
CA ALA A 610 -8.60 -26.77 14.55
C ALA A 610 -9.26 -25.64 13.72
N GLU A 611 -8.84 -25.49 12.47
CA GLU A 611 -9.39 -24.51 11.53
C GLU A 611 -10.74 -24.94 10.91
N ALA A 612 -10.98 -26.25 10.78
CA ALA A 612 -12.20 -26.81 10.20
C ALA A 612 -13.35 -26.94 11.21
N VAL A 613 -13.56 -25.90 12.01
CA VAL A 613 -14.63 -25.83 13.03
C VAL A 613 -15.63 -24.75 12.65
N LEU A 614 -16.88 -25.15 12.39
CA LEU A 614 -17.96 -24.22 12.11
C LEU A 614 -18.64 -23.77 13.41
N ASP A 615 -18.83 -22.46 13.59
CA ASP A 615 -19.55 -21.87 14.72
C ASP A 615 -20.85 -22.65 15.00
N PRO A 616 -21.09 -23.16 16.22
CA PRO A 616 -22.29 -23.94 16.56
C PRO A 616 -23.62 -23.22 16.29
N THR A 617 -23.64 -21.89 16.25
CA THR A 617 -24.83 -21.09 15.97
C THR A 617 -25.24 -21.12 14.49
N ILE A 618 -24.34 -21.52 13.59
CA ILE A 618 -24.61 -21.67 12.15
C ILE A 618 -25.27 -23.03 11.92
N GLN A 619 -26.60 -23.03 12.01
CA GLN A 619 -27.45 -24.19 11.76
C GLN A 619 -28.80 -23.72 11.19
N PRO A 620 -29.39 -24.46 10.24
CA PRO A 620 -30.65 -24.06 9.62
C PRO A 620 -31.83 -24.19 10.61
N SER A 621 -32.75 -23.23 10.56
CA SER A 621 -34.00 -23.24 11.34
C SER A 621 -35.08 -24.18 10.75
N THR A 622 -35.01 -24.46 9.45
CA THR A 622 -35.92 -25.34 8.68
C THR A 622 -35.16 -26.05 7.56
N THR A 623 -35.60 -27.23 7.12
CA THR A 623 -35.00 -27.93 5.96
C THR A 623 -35.73 -27.57 4.67
N THR A 624 -35.02 -27.01 3.69
CA THR A 624 -35.53 -26.72 2.33
C THR A 624 -34.69 -27.48 1.31
N SER A 625 -35.31 -28.30 0.45
CA SER A 625 -34.60 -29.12 -0.55
C SER A 625 -34.76 -28.65 -1.98
N SER A 626 -35.74 -27.79 -2.27
CA SER A 626 -36.01 -27.30 -3.64
C SER A 626 -35.24 -26.01 -3.93
N VAL A 627 -34.51 -25.97 -5.04
CA VAL A 627 -33.83 -24.77 -5.52
C VAL A 627 -34.83 -23.78 -6.13
N ASP A 628 -34.88 -22.58 -5.56
CA ASP A 628 -35.63 -21.44 -6.12
C ASP A 628 -34.64 -20.53 -6.87
N PHE A 629 -34.79 -20.48 -8.19
CA PHE A 629 -33.95 -19.68 -9.07
C PHE A 629 -34.38 -18.22 -9.14
N ASN A 630 -35.50 -17.81 -8.55
CA ASN A 630 -35.99 -16.44 -8.74
C ASN A 630 -35.13 -15.38 -8.05
N ARG A 631 -34.47 -15.73 -6.93
CA ARG A 631 -33.67 -14.81 -6.10
C ARG A 631 -32.38 -15.50 -5.66
N VAL A 632 -31.35 -15.40 -6.50
CA VAL A 632 -30.09 -16.14 -6.33
C VAL A 632 -28.99 -15.18 -5.91
N LEU A 633 -28.24 -15.53 -4.86
CA LEU A 633 -26.97 -14.86 -4.56
C LEU A 633 -25.82 -15.59 -5.26
N LEU A 634 -25.06 -14.86 -6.07
CA LEU A 634 -23.81 -15.31 -6.67
C LEU A 634 -22.63 -14.54 -6.08
N THR A 635 -21.67 -15.27 -5.52
CA THR A 635 -20.37 -14.69 -5.13
C THR A 635 -19.34 -14.92 -6.24
N GLY A 636 -18.44 -13.95 -6.44
CA GLY A 636 -17.39 -14.08 -7.45
C GLY A 636 -17.85 -13.84 -8.89
N ALA A 637 -18.96 -13.12 -9.10
CA ALA A 637 -19.49 -12.77 -10.43
C ALA A 637 -18.50 -11.99 -11.34
N THR A 638 -17.45 -11.41 -10.75
CA THR A 638 -16.38 -10.67 -11.44
C THR A 638 -15.13 -11.52 -11.71
N GLY A 639 -15.20 -12.84 -11.49
CA GLY A 639 -14.17 -13.82 -11.86
C GLY A 639 -14.57 -14.63 -13.10
N PHE A 640 -13.65 -15.43 -13.64
CA PHE A 640 -13.85 -16.19 -14.88
C PHE A 640 -15.06 -17.14 -14.81
N LEU A 641 -15.04 -18.15 -13.95
CA LEU A 641 -16.20 -19.06 -13.80
C LEU A 641 -17.47 -18.33 -13.35
N GLY A 642 -17.32 -17.31 -12.50
CA GLY A 642 -18.46 -16.52 -12.03
C GLY A 642 -19.19 -15.78 -13.15
N ALA A 643 -18.49 -15.28 -14.15
CA ALA A 643 -19.09 -14.62 -15.32
C ALA A 643 -19.96 -15.60 -16.13
N PHE A 644 -19.48 -16.82 -16.36
CA PHE A 644 -20.25 -17.85 -17.08
C PHE A 644 -21.40 -18.42 -16.23
N LEU A 645 -21.21 -18.62 -14.93
CA LEU A 645 -22.31 -18.98 -14.03
C LEU A 645 -23.40 -17.90 -14.01
N LEU A 646 -23.01 -16.62 -13.96
CA LEU A 646 -23.95 -15.50 -14.05
C LEU A 646 -24.71 -15.54 -15.36
N PHE A 647 -24.02 -15.72 -16.48
CA PHE A 647 -24.63 -15.83 -17.80
C PHE A 647 -25.66 -16.96 -17.89
N GLU A 648 -25.33 -18.16 -17.42
CA GLU A 648 -26.24 -19.32 -17.41
C GLU A 648 -27.44 -19.12 -16.48
N LEU A 649 -27.23 -18.50 -15.31
CA LEU A 649 -28.30 -18.17 -14.37
C LEU A 649 -29.28 -17.15 -14.97
N LEU A 650 -28.79 -16.13 -15.67
CA LEU A 650 -29.60 -15.12 -16.34
C LEU A 650 -30.48 -15.69 -17.46
N GLN A 651 -30.10 -16.82 -18.07
CA GLN A 651 -30.96 -17.51 -19.04
C GLN A 651 -32.25 -18.06 -18.42
N ASN A 652 -32.28 -18.28 -17.10
CA ASN A 652 -33.43 -18.82 -16.38
C ASN A 652 -34.37 -17.71 -15.84
N GLN A 653 -34.27 -16.47 -16.33
CA GLN A 653 -35.10 -15.30 -15.94
C GLN A 653 -35.03 -14.94 -14.45
N ALA A 654 -33.91 -15.26 -13.83
CA ALA A 654 -33.67 -15.10 -12.41
C ALA A 654 -33.17 -13.69 -12.06
N LYS A 655 -33.55 -13.15 -10.88
CA LYS A 655 -32.86 -11.99 -10.30
C LYS A 655 -31.60 -12.46 -9.59
N ILE A 656 -30.44 -12.01 -10.06
CA ILE A 656 -29.13 -12.46 -9.57
C ILE A 656 -28.46 -11.36 -8.76
N TYR A 657 -28.40 -11.59 -7.45
CA TYR A 657 -27.73 -10.74 -6.48
C TYR A 657 -26.23 -11.07 -6.55
N CYS A 658 -25.41 -10.11 -6.95
CA CYS A 658 -23.99 -10.34 -7.18
C CYS A 658 -23.17 -9.65 -6.09
N LEU A 659 -22.58 -10.43 -5.18
CA LEU A 659 -21.66 -9.88 -4.17
C LEU A 659 -20.36 -9.44 -4.85
N VAL A 660 -20.07 -8.13 -4.82
CA VAL A 660 -18.94 -7.51 -5.51
C VAL A 660 -18.27 -6.48 -4.62
N ARG A 661 -16.94 -6.55 -4.53
CA ARG A 661 -16.12 -5.50 -3.94
C ARG A 661 -16.12 -4.29 -4.85
N ALA A 662 -16.71 -3.19 -4.41
CA ALA A 662 -16.77 -1.93 -5.13
C ALA A 662 -16.98 -0.78 -4.14
N GLU A 663 -16.74 0.44 -4.59
CA GLU A 663 -16.95 1.65 -3.79
C GLU A 663 -18.41 2.11 -3.77
N SER A 664 -19.20 1.70 -4.77
CA SER A 664 -20.61 2.03 -4.89
C SER A 664 -21.37 0.96 -5.68
N PHE A 665 -22.70 1.06 -5.68
CA PHE A 665 -23.58 0.20 -6.47
C PHE A 665 -23.28 0.33 -7.97
N GLU A 666 -23.09 1.55 -8.48
CA GLU A 666 -22.79 1.84 -9.88
C GLU A 666 -21.43 1.25 -10.27
N ALA A 667 -20.41 1.38 -9.41
CA ALA A 667 -19.11 0.77 -9.62
C ALA A 667 -19.20 -0.77 -9.65
N ALA A 668 -20.02 -1.37 -8.78
CA ALA A 668 -20.27 -2.81 -8.80
C ALA A 668 -20.97 -3.24 -10.10
N GLN A 669 -22.00 -2.49 -10.53
CA GLN A 669 -22.72 -2.74 -11.78
C GLN A 669 -21.79 -2.64 -12.99
N HIS A 670 -20.97 -1.59 -13.05
CA HIS A 670 -19.99 -1.38 -14.11
C HIS A 670 -18.99 -2.54 -14.17
N ARG A 671 -18.43 -2.93 -13.02
CA ARG A 671 -17.46 -4.03 -12.95
C ARG A 671 -18.05 -5.38 -13.40
N ILE A 672 -19.31 -5.66 -13.07
CA ILE A 672 -20.00 -6.86 -13.56
C ILE A 672 -20.20 -6.78 -15.08
N LYS A 673 -20.66 -5.62 -15.59
CA LYS A 673 -20.86 -5.39 -17.01
C LYS A 673 -19.56 -5.55 -17.80
N GLU A 674 -18.49 -4.89 -17.38
CA GLU A 674 -17.15 -5.01 -17.99
C GLU A 674 -16.65 -6.45 -17.99
N CYS A 675 -16.82 -7.17 -16.88
CA CYS A 675 -16.44 -8.58 -16.78
C CYS A 675 -17.18 -9.43 -17.83
N LEU A 676 -18.52 -9.32 -17.91
CA LEU A 676 -19.32 -10.05 -18.90
C LEU A 676 -18.98 -9.63 -20.33
N GLN A 677 -18.75 -8.34 -20.59
CA GLN A 677 -18.32 -7.84 -21.91
C GLN A 677 -16.97 -8.41 -22.32
N SER A 678 -16.00 -8.47 -21.39
CA SER A 678 -14.66 -9.00 -21.66
C SER A 678 -14.67 -10.48 -22.08
N TYR A 679 -15.71 -11.23 -21.68
CA TYR A 679 -15.91 -12.63 -22.05
C TYR A 679 -16.98 -12.84 -23.14
N LEU A 680 -17.44 -11.76 -23.79
CA LEU A 680 -18.46 -11.79 -24.85
C LEU A 680 -19.83 -12.32 -24.40
N LEU A 681 -20.18 -12.12 -23.12
CA LEU A 681 -21.40 -12.63 -22.49
C LEU A 681 -22.46 -11.55 -22.25
N TRP A 682 -22.12 -10.26 -22.29
CA TRP A 682 -23.07 -9.20 -21.95
C TRP A 682 -24.20 -9.05 -22.98
N GLN A 683 -25.43 -8.92 -22.48
CA GLN A 683 -26.60 -8.50 -23.25
C GLN A 683 -27.33 -7.41 -22.46
N GLU A 684 -27.82 -6.36 -23.12
CA GLU A 684 -28.47 -5.24 -22.42
C GLU A 684 -29.72 -5.68 -21.62
N SER A 685 -30.39 -6.75 -22.06
CA SER A 685 -31.51 -7.39 -21.34
C SER A 685 -31.14 -7.95 -19.96
N PHE A 686 -29.85 -8.18 -19.68
CA PHE A 686 -29.40 -8.68 -18.37
C PHE A 686 -29.32 -7.59 -17.30
N SER A 687 -29.23 -6.32 -17.70
CA SER A 687 -29.04 -5.20 -16.76
C SER A 687 -30.11 -5.15 -15.67
N SER A 688 -31.37 -5.43 -15.99
CA SER A 688 -32.49 -5.42 -15.04
C SER A 688 -32.57 -6.67 -14.15
N GLN A 689 -31.86 -7.74 -14.50
CA GLN A 689 -31.83 -9.01 -13.77
C GLN A 689 -30.66 -9.08 -12.79
N ILE A 690 -29.59 -8.31 -13.02
CA ILE A 690 -28.40 -8.26 -12.17
C ILE A 690 -28.62 -7.23 -11.07
N ILE A 691 -28.49 -7.66 -9.81
CA ILE A 691 -28.62 -6.80 -8.63
C ILE A 691 -27.25 -6.77 -7.92
N PRO A 692 -26.42 -5.75 -8.14
CA PRO A 692 -25.15 -5.62 -7.44
C PRO A 692 -25.33 -5.48 -5.92
N ILE A 693 -24.58 -6.26 -5.16
CA ILE A 693 -24.47 -6.17 -3.70
C ILE A 693 -23.03 -5.81 -3.36
N VAL A 694 -22.84 -4.57 -2.90
CA VAL A 694 -21.52 -4.08 -2.49
C VAL A 694 -21.13 -4.73 -1.18
N GLY A 695 -20.13 -5.60 -1.21
CA GLY A 695 -19.67 -6.33 -0.04
C GLY A 695 -18.37 -7.10 -0.30
N ASP A 696 -17.80 -7.65 0.77
CA ASP A 696 -16.49 -8.32 0.77
C ASP A 696 -16.52 -9.64 1.55
N LEU A 697 -16.04 -10.71 0.92
CA LEU A 697 -15.88 -12.02 1.54
C LEU A 697 -14.83 -12.04 2.67
N THR A 698 -13.91 -11.07 2.72
CA THR A 698 -12.92 -11.00 3.81
C THR A 698 -13.48 -10.44 5.11
N GLN A 699 -14.68 -9.89 5.08
CA GLN A 699 -15.26 -9.15 6.20
C GLN A 699 -16.40 -9.95 6.86
N PRO A 700 -16.61 -9.78 8.18
CA PRO A 700 -17.81 -10.28 8.84
C PRO A 700 -19.08 -9.82 8.13
N LEU A 701 -20.12 -10.66 8.13
CA LEU A 701 -21.40 -10.39 7.47
C LEU A 701 -21.24 -10.02 5.98
N LEU A 702 -20.21 -10.54 5.31
CA LEU A 702 -19.90 -10.25 3.91
C LEU A 702 -19.63 -8.75 3.65
N GLY A 703 -19.18 -8.00 4.67
CA GLY A 703 -18.96 -6.55 4.60
C GLY A 703 -20.24 -5.71 4.59
N LEU A 704 -21.39 -6.33 4.89
CA LEU A 704 -22.68 -5.67 4.96
C LEU A 704 -22.97 -5.21 6.40
N SER A 705 -23.72 -4.12 6.55
CA SER A 705 -24.29 -3.80 7.86
C SER A 705 -25.25 -4.92 8.32
N PRO A 706 -25.46 -5.10 9.63
CA PRO A 706 -26.39 -6.13 10.14
C PRO A 706 -27.77 -6.06 9.51
N THR A 707 -28.30 -4.85 9.27
CA THR A 707 -29.60 -4.64 8.61
C THR A 707 -29.60 -5.08 7.15
N GLN A 708 -28.54 -4.75 6.39
CA GLN A 708 -28.40 -5.17 4.99
C GLN A 708 -28.22 -6.69 4.89
N PHE A 709 -27.42 -7.28 5.78
CA PHE A 709 -27.24 -8.73 5.86
C PHE A 709 -28.55 -9.44 6.15
N GLN A 710 -29.34 -8.93 7.10
CA GLN A 710 -30.66 -9.46 7.43
C GLN A 710 -31.64 -9.33 6.26
N THR A 711 -31.65 -8.17 5.58
CA THR A 711 -32.49 -7.95 4.39
C THR A 711 -32.12 -8.94 3.28
N LEU A 712 -30.82 -9.12 3.02
CA LEU A 712 -30.33 -10.12 2.08
C LEU A 712 -30.72 -11.55 2.52
N ALA A 713 -30.67 -11.85 3.82
CA ALA A 713 -31.07 -13.15 4.35
C ALA A 713 -32.58 -13.45 4.15
N ASP A 714 -33.42 -12.41 4.16
CA ASP A 714 -34.87 -12.53 3.93
C ASP A 714 -35.20 -12.61 2.43
N GLU A 715 -34.38 -12.00 1.59
CA GLU A 715 -34.61 -11.88 0.16
C GLU A 715 -34.03 -13.04 -0.67
N ILE A 716 -32.88 -13.60 -0.30
CA ILE A 716 -32.23 -14.65 -1.10
C ILE A 716 -32.88 -16.01 -0.84
N ALA A 717 -33.08 -16.79 -1.91
CA ALA A 717 -33.63 -18.14 -1.82
C ALA A 717 -32.58 -19.24 -2.05
N THR A 718 -31.58 -18.98 -2.90
CA THR A 718 -30.51 -19.94 -3.24
C THR A 718 -29.16 -19.22 -3.31
N ILE A 719 -28.07 -19.88 -2.89
CA ILE A 719 -26.72 -19.31 -2.94
C ILE A 719 -25.79 -20.15 -3.83
N TYR A 720 -25.11 -19.51 -4.77
CA TYR A 720 -23.96 -20.05 -5.49
C TYR A 720 -22.67 -19.41 -4.93
N HIS A 721 -21.96 -20.18 -4.13
CA HIS A 721 -20.72 -19.73 -3.52
C HIS A 721 -19.51 -20.11 -4.40
N ASN A 722 -19.18 -19.23 -5.35
CA ASN A 722 -18.05 -19.35 -6.27
C ASN A 722 -16.87 -18.42 -5.91
N GLY A 723 -17.12 -17.32 -5.20
CA GLY A 723 -16.07 -16.36 -4.85
C GLY A 723 -14.97 -16.97 -3.97
N ALA A 724 -13.73 -16.87 -4.43
CA ALA A 724 -12.53 -17.30 -3.72
C ALA A 724 -11.32 -16.51 -4.23
N TRP A 725 -10.28 -16.37 -3.41
CA TRP A 725 -8.96 -15.94 -3.86
C TRP A 725 -8.13 -17.16 -4.27
N VAL A 726 -7.94 -17.32 -5.58
CA VAL A 726 -7.19 -18.43 -6.17
C VAL A 726 -5.73 -17.99 -6.37
N HIS A 727 -4.83 -18.47 -5.51
CA HIS A 727 -3.39 -18.20 -5.61
C HIS A 727 -2.55 -19.40 -5.17
N HIS A 728 -1.82 -20.01 -6.11
CA HIS A 728 -1.16 -21.30 -5.86
C HIS A 728 0.14 -21.21 -5.06
N THR A 729 0.74 -20.02 -4.93
CA THR A 729 2.02 -19.81 -4.22
C THR A 729 1.88 -19.12 -2.85
N LEU A 730 0.68 -18.63 -2.48
CA LEU A 730 0.47 -17.96 -1.19
C LEU A 730 0.21 -18.98 -0.08
N PRO A 731 0.64 -18.70 1.16
CA PRO A 731 0.36 -19.56 2.31
C PRO A 731 -1.12 -19.50 2.74
N TYR A 732 -1.55 -20.49 3.52
CA TYR A 732 -2.93 -20.60 4.04
C TYR A 732 -3.41 -19.31 4.74
N SER A 733 -2.56 -18.70 5.58
CA SER A 733 -2.91 -17.52 6.38
C SER A 733 -3.39 -16.33 5.55
N MET A 734 -2.77 -16.08 4.38
CA MET A 734 -3.12 -14.99 3.48
C MET A 734 -4.46 -15.20 2.76
N LEU A 735 -4.82 -16.47 2.52
CA LEU A 735 -6.02 -16.85 1.78
C LEU A 735 -7.22 -17.13 2.69
N LYS A 736 -6.97 -17.35 4.00
CA LYS A 736 -7.96 -17.74 5.01
C LYS A 736 -9.16 -16.79 5.07
N ALA A 737 -8.92 -15.47 5.09
CA ALA A 737 -10.00 -14.49 5.23
C ALA A 737 -11.05 -14.63 4.11
N THR A 738 -10.62 -14.68 2.85
CA THR A 738 -11.55 -14.81 1.72
C THR A 738 -12.13 -16.23 1.61
N ASN A 739 -11.28 -17.25 1.70
CA ASN A 739 -11.67 -18.62 1.31
C ASN A 739 -12.31 -19.42 2.44
N VAL A 740 -11.95 -19.14 3.69
CA VAL A 740 -12.45 -19.88 4.87
C VAL A 740 -13.49 -19.06 5.62
N LEU A 741 -13.11 -17.87 6.10
CA LEU A 741 -14.02 -17.02 6.86
C LEU A 741 -15.16 -16.49 5.97
N GLY A 742 -14.87 -16.12 4.72
CA GLY A 742 -15.92 -15.79 3.74
C GLY A 742 -16.93 -16.92 3.51
N THR A 743 -16.47 -18.18 3.44
CA THR A 743 -17.39 -19.35 3.37
C THR A 743 -18.22 -19.48 4.64
N GLN A 744 -17.64 -19.25 5.82
CA GLN A 744 -18.39 -19.25 7.08
C GLN A 744 -19.49 -18.18 7.10
N GLU A 745 -19.21 -16.95 6.65
CA GLU A 745 -20.22 -15.88 6.57
C GLU A 745 -21.31 -16.18 5.53
N VAL A 746 -20.97 -16.86 4.43
CA VAL A 746 -21.97 -17.35 3.46
C VAL A 746 -22.87 -18.42 4.08
N LEU A 747 -22.31 -19.37 4.85
CA LEU A 747 -23.09 -20.38 5.56
C LEU A 747 -23.98 -19.75 6.63
N LYS A 748 -23.48 -18.71 7.32
CA LYS A 748 -24.28 -17.91 8.26
C LYS A 748 -25.47 -17.26 7.57
N LEU A 749 -25.29 -16.68 6.37
CA LEU A 749 -26.39 -16.13 5.58
C LEU A 749 -27.38 -17.23 5.15
N ALA A 750 -26.86 -18.39 4.74
CA ALA A 750 -27.65 -19.53 4.32
C ALA A 750 -28.57 -20.06 5.44
N CYS A 751 -28.10 -20.02 6.68
CA CYS A 751 -28.85 -20.45 7.86
C CYS A 751 -29.73 -19.35 8.48
N SER A 752 -29.52 -18.08 8.12
CA SER A 752 -30.27 -16.93 8.66
C SER A 752 -31.68 -16.85 8.07
N SER A 753 -32.68 -16.50 8.89
CA SER A 753 -34.11 -16.47 8.52
C SER A 753 -34.63 -17.83 8.05
N LYS A 754 -34.69 -18.03 6.72
CA LYS A 754 -35.06 -19.29 6.08
C LYS A 754 -33.81 -19.94 5.50
N ALA A 755 -33.69 -21.26 5.66
CA ALA A 755 -32.59 -22.01 5.09
C ALA A 755 -32.57 -21.90 3.56
N LYS A 756 -31.39 -21.64 3.01
CA LYS A 756 -31.15 -21.46 1.57
C LYS A 756 -30.24 -22.59 1.08
N PRO A 757 -30.60 -23.33 0.02
CA PRO A 757 -29.67 -24.28 -0.58
C PRO A 757 -28.37 -23.59 -1.01
N VAL A 758 -27.23 -24.23 -0.72
CA VAL A 758 -25.89 -23.73 -1.06
C VAL A 758 -25.25 -24.63 -2.11
N HIS A 759 -24.95 -24.04 -3.27
CA HIS A 759 -24.14 -24.62 -4.33
C HIS A 759 -22.70 -24.12 -4.15
N PHE A 760 -21.85 -24.95 -3.52
CA PHE A 760 -20.48 -24.59 -3.19
C PHE A 760 -19.51 -25.07 -4.27
N ILE A 761 -18.79 -24.12 -4.86
CA ILE A 761 -17.78 -24.42 -5.88
C ILE A 761 -16.47 -24.69 -5.15
N SER A 762 -16.06 -25.95 -5.17
CA SER A 762 -14.80 -26.46 -4.61
C SER A 762 -13.80 -26.79 -5.73
N SER A 763 -12.73 -27.49 -5.39
CA SER A 763 -11.71 -27.95 -6.35
C SER A 763 -11.27 -29.36 -6.01
N ILE A 764 -10.86 -30.13 -7.01
CA ILE A 764 -10.20 -31.43 -6.77
C ILE A 764 -8.88 -31.29 -6.00
N SER A 765 -8.31 -30.08 -5.93
CA SER A 765 -7.11 -29.80 -5.13
C SER A 765 -7.29 -30.00 -3.63
N VAL A 766 -8.52 -30.21 -3.14
CA VAL A 766 -8.76 -30.59 -1.74
C VAL A 766 -8.17 -31.97 -1.41
N PHE A 767 -7.85 -32.79 -2.40
CA PHE A 767 -7.17 -34.06 -2.20
C PHE A 767 -5.67 -33.90 -2.36
N SER A 768 -4.90 -34.56 -1.49
CA SER A 768 -3.44 -34.60 -1.58
C SER A 768 -3.00 -35.34 -2.85
N PRO A 769 -2.01 -34.82 -3.60
CA PRO A 769 -1.41 -35.53 -4.73
C PRO A 769 -0.66 -36.81 -4.31
N ASN A 770 -0.37 -36.96 -3.01
CA ASN A 770 0.27 -38.14 -2.42
C ASN A 770 -0.76 -39.09 -1.76
N SER A 771 -2.03 -39.02 -2.17
CA SER A 771 -3.04 -39.97 -1.70
C SER A 771 -2.61 -41.40 -2.02
N THR A 772 -2.81 -42.31 -1.06
CA THR A 772 -2.61 -43.76 -1.27
C THR A 772 -3.74 -44.38 -2.10
N GLU A 773 -4.83 -43.65 -2.34
CA GLU A 773 -5.94 -44.08 -3.17
C GLU A 773 -5.64 -43.80 -4.65
N GLU A 774 -5.75 -44.85 -5.47
CA GLU A 774 -5.55 -44.76 -6.93
C GLU A 774 -6.72 -44.06 -7.64
N THR A 775 -7.93 -44.14 -7.07
CA THR A 775 -9.14 -43.46 -7.58
C THR A 775 -9.90 -42.79 -6.44
N ILE A 776 -10.21 -41.50 -6.61
CA ILE A 776 -11.05 -40.72 -5.69
C ILE A 776 -12.46 -40.64 -6.27
N TYR A 777 -13.43 -41.13 -5.52
CA TYR A 777 -14.86 -41.09 -5.82
C TYR A 777 -15.54 -39.85 -5.24
N GLU A 778 -16.68 -39.48 -5.80
CA GLU A 778 -17.53 -38.39 -5.28
C GLU A 778 -18.04 -38.67 -3.86
N SER A 779 -18.13 -39.93 -3.46
CA SER A 779 -18.48 -40.36 -2.10
C SER A 779 -17.34 -40.26 -1.09
N ASN A 780 -16.08 -40.08 -1.52
CA ASN A 780 -14.96 -39.94 -0.61
C ASN A 780 -15.10 -38.65 0.20
N GLN A 781 -15.04 -38.82 1.53
CA GLN A 781 -14.94 -37.72 2.46
C GLN A 781 -13.50 -37.21 2.53
N LEU A 782 -13.36 -35.93 2.88
CA LEU A 782 -12.05 -35.33 3.12
C LEU A 782 -11.45 -35.89 4.42
N ASP A 783 -10.28 -36.51 4.40
CA ASP A 783 -9.57 -36.96 5.61
C ASP A 783 -8.47 -35.95 5.97
N ILE A 784 -8.32 -35.67 7.27
CA ILE A 784 -7.24 -34.84 7.81
C ILE A 784 -5.88 -35.52 7.62
N LYS A 785 -5.84 -36.87 7.62
CA LYS A 785 -4.62 -37.65 7.42
C LYS A 785 -4.06 -37.52 5.99
N SER A 786 -4.92 -37.15 5.03
CA SER A 786 -4.57 -36.89 3.63
C SER A 786 -4.74 -35.42 3.25
N ALA A 787 -4.52 -34.51 4.22
CA ALA A 787 -4.60 -33.07 3.99
C ALA A 787 -3.76 -32.61 2.79
N PRO A 788 -4.30 -31.69 1.96
CA PRO A 788 -3.62 -31.28 0.75
C PRO A 788 -2.44 -30.34 1.04
N VAL A 789 -1.59 -30.21 0.02
CA VAL A 789 -0.36 -29.43 0.07
C VAL A 789 -0.58 -28.10 -0.66
N GLY A 790 -0.22 -26.98 -0.01
CA GLY A 790 -0.28 -25.63 -0.58
C GLY A 790 -1.44 -24.80 -0.03
N GLY A 791 -1.24 -23.49 0.15
CA GLY A 791 -2.17 -22.63 0.87
C GLY A 791 -3.57 -22.58 0.27
N TYR A 792 -3.68 -22.46 -1.06
CA TYR A 792 -4.99 -22.49 -1.74
C TYR A 792 -5.74 -23.81 -1.49
N ALA A 793 -5.07 -24.94 -1.72
CA ALA A 793 -5.63 -26.27 -1.54
C ALA A 793 -6.08 -26.51 -0.09
N GLN A 794 -5.26 -26.07 0.89
CA GLN A 794 -5.59 -26.12 2.31
C GLN A 794 -6.81 -25.26 2.66
N THR A 795 -6.91 -24.02 2.15
CA THR A 795 -8.09 -23.18 2.40
C THR A 795 -9.37 -23.75 1.79
N LYS A 796 -9.31 -24.34 0.59
CA LYS A 796 -10.47 -25.01 -0.02
C LYS A 796 -10.88 -26.27 0.73
N TRP A 797 -9.91 -27.02 1.27
CA TRP A 797 -10.19 -28.18 2.12
C TRP A 797 -10.93 -27.77 3.40
N VAL A 798 -10.45 -26.72 4.08
CA VAL A 798 -11.11 -26.21 5.29
C VAL A 798 -12.51 -25.67 4.96
N ALA A 799 -12.65 -24.87 3.90
CA ALA A 799 -13.95 -24.36 3.47
C ALA A 799 -14.95 -25.48 3.13
N GLU A 800 -14.51 -26.53 2.42
CA GLU A 800 -15.36 -27.69 2.11
C GLU A 800 -15.73 -28.49 3.37
N LYS A 801 -14.84 -28.56 4.37
CA LYS A 801 -15.16 -29.14 5.67
C LYS A 801 -16.24 -28.33 6.41
N LEU A 802 -16.14 -27.00 6.44
CA LEU A 802 -17.17 -26.14 7.03
C LEU A 802 -18.53 -26.36 6.34
N VAL A 803 -18.52 -26.42 5.01
CA VAL A 803 -19.71 -26.69 4.18
C VAL A 803 -20.29 -28.09 4.45
N SER A 804 -19.44 -29.10 4.62
CA SER A 804 -19.85 -30.46 4.99
C SER A 804 -20.47 -30.50 6.38
N ILE A 805 -19.90 -29.79 7.36
CA ILE A 805 -20.47 -29.66 8.71
C ILE A 805 -21.85 -29.00 8.65
N ALA A 806 -22.02 -27.94 7.86
CA ALA A 806 -23.33 -27.31 7.67
C ALA A 806 -24.35 -28.27 7.03
N ARG A 807 -23.93 -29.09 6.06
CA ARG A 807 -24.76 -30.15 5.47
C ARG A 807 -25.20 -31.18 6.51
N ASP A 808 -24.26 -31.63 7.35
CA ASP A 808 -24.54 -32.61 8.41
C ASP A 808 -25.47 -32.03 9.50
N ARG A 809 -25.48 -30.69 9.66
CA ARG A 809 -26.46 -29.94 10.47
C ARG A 809 -27.82 -29.72 9.78
N GLY A 810 -28.02 -30.25 8.57
CA GLY A 810 -29.29 -30.22 7.86
C GLY A 810 -29.43 -29.15 6.78
N LEU A 811 -28.36 -28.40 6.46
CA LEU A 811 -28.40 -27.44 5.34
C LEU A 811 -28.34 -28.19 4.00
N SER A 812 -29.20 -27.82 3.05
CA SER A 812 -29.15 -28.39 1.69
C SER A 812 -27.91 -27.87 0.95
N VAL A 813 -26.96 -28.76 0.63
CA VAL A 813 -25.66 -28.39 0.08
C VAL A 813 -25.27 -29.31 -1.07
N SER A 814 -24.90 -28.71 -2.21
CA SER A 814 -24.19 -29.41 -3.30
C SER A 814 -22.75 -28.92 -3.40
N ILE A 815 -21.81 -29.85 -3.56
CA ILE A 815 -20.37 -29.54 -3.66
C ILE A 815 -19.88 -29.90 -5.06
N TYR A 816 -19.33 -28.93 -5.77
CA TYR A 816 -18.79 -29.09 -7.12
C TYR A 816 -17.26 -29.04 -7.07
N ARG A 817 -16.58 -30.19 -7.12
CA ARG A 817 -15.12 -30.25 -7.12
C ARG A 817 -14.62 -30.15 -8.55
N LEU A 818 -14.06 -28.99 -8.90
CA LEU A 818 -13.62 -28.69 -10.27
C LEU A 818 -12.17 -29.10 -10.51
N GLY A 819 -11.92 -29.68 -11.69
CA GLY A 819 -10.61 -29.78 -12.32
C GLY A 819 -10.13 -28.44 -12.89
N ALA A 820 -9.08 -28.46 -13.72
CA ALA A 820 -8.56 -27.24 -14.33
C ALA A 820 -9.53 -26.70 -15.39
N VAL A 821 -10.14 -25.54 -15.14
CA VAL A 821 -11.10 -24.93 -16.05
C VAL A 821 -10.34 -24.11 -17.10
N ALA A 822 -10.49 -24.48 -18.36
CA ALA A 822 -9.88 -23.81 -19.52
C ALA A 822 -10.89 -22.91 -20.25
N GLY A 823 -10.54 -22.47 -21.46
CA GLY A 823 -11.35 -21.57 -22.27
C GLY A 823 -12.68 -22.16 -22.75
N HIS A 824 -13.51 -21.31 -23.35
CA HIS A 824 -14.80 -21.71 -23.91
C HIS A 824 -14.61 -22.57 -25.16
N SER A 825 -15.25 -23.73 -25.24
CA SER A 825 -14.98 -24.76 -26.25
C SER A 825 -15.12 -24.30 -27.71
N LYS A 826 -16.07 -23.39 -27.97
CA LYS A 826 -16.33 -22.80 -29.30
C LYS A 826 -15.64 -21.46 -29.56
N THR A 827 -15.83 -20.47 -28.68
CA THR A 827 -15.32 -19.09 -28.91
C THR A 827 -13.83 -18.94 -28.58
N GLY A 828 -13.27 -19.89 -27.83
CA GLY A 828 -11.90 -19.86 -27.34
C GLY A 828 -11.61 -18.85 -26.24
N VAL A 829 -12.62 -18.10 -25.78
CA VAL A 829 -12.49 -17.10 -24.70
C VAL A 829 -11.84 -17.73 -23.47
N PHE A 830 -10.76 -17.12 -22.98
CA PHE A 830 -9.88 -17.70 -21.97
C PHE A 830 -9.54 -16.70 -20.87
N ASN A 831 -9.35 -17.16 -19.63
CA ASN A 831 -8.78 -16.36 -18.55
C ASN A 831 -7.29 -16.08 -18.79
N ARG A 832 -6.92 -14.80 -18.91
CA ARG A 832 -5.54 -14.37 -19.21
C ARG A 832 -4.54 -14.61 -18.07
N ASP A 833 -5.02 -14.84 -16.86
CA ASP A 833 -4.15 -15.15 -15.72
C ASP A 833 -3.95 -16.65 -15.49
N ASP A 834 -4.57 -17.50 -16.31
CA ASP A 834 -4.56 -18.95 -16.19
C ASP A 834 -3.19 -19.59 -16.48
N PHE A 835 -2.93 -20.72 -15.82
CA PHE A 835 -1.70 -21.49 -15.98
C PHE A 835 -1.48 -21.98 -17.42
N LEU A 836 -2.50 -22.57 -18.06
CA LEU A 836 -2.36 -23.12 -19.40
C LEU A 836 -2.07 -22.01 -20.41
N TYR A 837 -2.74 -20.88 -20.26
CA TYR A 837 -2.49 -19.69 -21.08
C TYR A 837 -1.03 -19.20 -20.93
N LYS A 838 -0.54 -19.03 -19.70
CA LYS A 838 0.85 -18.61 -19.42
C LYS A 838 1.88 -19.62 -19.94
N LEU A 839 1.57 -20.91 -19.88
CA LEU A 839 2.41 -21.97 -20.41
C LEU A 839 2.51 -21.91 -21.94
N ILE A 840 1.38 -21.73 -22.64
CA ILE A 840 1.34 -21.61 -24.11
C ILE A 840 2.16 -20.39 -24.55
N GLN A 841 1.83 -19.22 -24.01
CA GLN A 841 2.50 -17.97 -24.36
C GLN A 841 4.00 -18.04 -24.05
N GLY A 842 4.34 -18.58 -22.88
CA GLY A 842 5.70 -18.72 -22.43
C GLY A 842 6.56 -19.66 -23.28
N CYS A 843 6.02 -20.82 -23.66
CA CYS A 843 6.72 -21.78 -24.53
C CYS A 843 6.91 -21.25 -25.95
N ILE A 844 5.97 -20.46 -26.46
CA ILE A 844 6.12 -19.76 -27.75
C ILE A 844 7.25 -18.72 -27.66
N GLN A 845 7.24 -17.88 -26.64
CA GLN A 845 8.22 -16.79 -26.49
C GLN A 845 9.66 -17.28 -26.27
N ILE A 846 9.85 -18.35 -25.49
CA ILE A 846 11.18 -18.98 -25.31
C ILE A 846 11.60 -19.86 -26.50
N GLY A 847 10.66 -20.21 -27.39
CA GLY A 847 10.88 -21.10 -28.53
C GLY A 847 11.18 -22.55 -28.12
N SER A 848 10.80 -22.96 -26.91
CA SER A 848 11.03 -24.32 -26.41
C SER A 848 9.98 -24.79 -25.40
N ALA A 849 9.77 -26.10 -25.34
CA ALA A 849 8.81 -26.76 -24.46
C ALA A 849 9.41 -28.05 -23.86
N PRO A 850 9.01 -28.46 -22.65
CA PRO A 850 9.56 -29.66 -22.03
C PRO A 850 9.00 -30.93 -22.68
N ILE A 851 9.83 -31.95 -22.81
CA ILE A 851 9.41 -33.35 -22.98
C ILE A 851 9.03 -33.85 -21.59
N SER A 852 7.74 -34.08 -21.36
CA SER A 852 7.21 -34.50 -20.07
C SER A 852 6.03 -35.45 -20.24
N ASP A 853 5.85 -36.32 -19.24
CA ASP A 853 4.70 -37.23 -19.14
C ASP A 853 3.48 -36.50 -18.56
N MET A 854 3.42 -35.17 -18.71
CA MET A 854 2.37 -34.33 -18.14
C MET A 854 1.08 -34.56 -18.90
N MET A 855 0.00 -34.82 -18.15
CA MET A 855 -1.33 -34.95 -18.70
C MET A 855 -2.02 -33.59 -18.73
N LEU A 856 -2.56 -33.22 -19.88
CA LEU A 856 -3.48 -32.11 -20.03
C LEU A 856 -4.87 -32.57 -19.58
N ASN A 857 -5.24 -32.20 -18.35
CA ASN A 857 -6.53 -32.51 -17.75
C ASN A 857 -7.33 -31.21 -17.56
N ILE A 858 -7.98 -30.76 -18.62
CA ILE A 858 -8.73 -29.50 -18.66
C ILE A 858 -10.19 -29.71 -19.01
N ILE A 859 -11.07 -28.88 -18.47
CA ILE A 859 -12.49 -28.85 -18.80
C ILE A 859 -12.87 -27.48 -19.38
N PRO A 860 -13.62 -27.41 -20.49
CA PRO A 860 -14.08 -26.14 -21.01
C PRO A 860 -15.04 -25.41 -20.05
N ILE A 861 -14.93 -24.08 -20.00
CA ILE A 861 -15.73 -23.27 -19.08
C ILE A 861 -17.24 -23.37 -19.33
N ASP A 862 -17.66 -23.51 -20.59
CA ASP A 862 -19.05 -23.65 -21.01
C ASP A 862 -19.67 -24.98 -20.56
N TYR A 863 -18.92 -26.08 -20.70
CA TYR A 863 -19.31 -27.35 -20.10
C TYR A 863 -19.46 -27.21 -18.58
N THR A 864 -18.48 -26.57 -17.94
CA THR A 864 -18.41 -26.42 -16.49
C THR A 864 -19.59 -25.62 -15.93
N SER A 865 -19.89 -24.46 -16.50
CA SER A 865 -21.01 -23.61 -16.07
C SER A 865 -22.36 -24.27 -16.32
N GLN A 866 -22.58 -24.86 -17.50
CA GLN A 866 -23.83 -25.55 -17.82
C GLN A 866 -24.06 -26.76 -16.93
N ALA A 867 -23.02 -27.56 -16.68
CA ALA A 867 -23.10 -28.71 -15.79
C ALA A 867 -23.46 -28.28 -14.36
N ILE A 868 -22.83 -27.25 -13.79
CA ILE A 868 -23.15 -26.76 -12.44
C ILE A 868 -24.61 -26.33 -12.33
N ILE A 869 -25.13 -25.57 -13.31
CA ILE A 869 -26.51 -25.08 -13.30
C ILE A 869 -27.54 -26.19 -13.55
N HIS A 870 -27.20 -27.24 -14.30
CA HIS A 870 -28.06 -28.41 -14.45
C HIS A 870 -28.08 -29.27 -13.18
N LEU A 871 -26.91 -29.56 -12.65
CA LEU A 871 -26.74 -30.39 -11.45
C LEU A 871 -27.32 -29.73 -10.21
N SER A 872 -27.32 -28.40 -10.13
CA SER A 872 -27.98 -27.67 -9.03
C SER A 872 -29.48 -27.91 -8.96
N LYS A 873 -30.14 -28.32 -10.06
CA LYS A 873 -31.56 -28.65 -10.08
C LYS A 873 -31.87 -30.05 -9.53
N GLN A 874 -30.84 -30.87 -9.32
CA GLN A 874 -30.98 -32.24 -8.82
C GLN A 874 -30.93 -32.27 -7.28
N SER A 875 -31.11 -33.46 -6.72
CA SER A 875 -30.96 -33.65 -5.27
C SER A 875 -29.52 -33.32 -4.84
N PRO A 876 -29.32 -32.67 -3.66
CA PRO A 876 -28.00 -32.24 -3.23
C PRO A 876 -26.98 -33.38 -3.17
N ASN A 877 -25.83 -33.20 -3.82
CA ASN A 877 -24.78 -34.23 -3.90
C ASN A 877 -23.39 -33.61 -4.06
N VAL A 878 -22.36 -34.46 -4.05
CA VAL A 878 -20.98 -34.11 -4.42
C VAL A 878 -20.74 -34.54 -5.86
N TYR A 879 -20.16 -33.64 -6.64
CA TYR A 879 -19.91 -33.81 -8.07
C TYR A 879 -18.45 -33.52 -8.39
N HIS A 880 -17.81 -34.39 -9.19
CA HIS A 880 -16.48 -34.12 -9.76
C HIS A 880 -16.66 -33.67 -11.20
N LEU A 881 -16.38 -32.39 -11.46
CA LEU A 881 -16.30 -31.88 -12.83
C LEU A 881 -14.85 -31.94 -13.25
N VAL A 882 -14.48 -33.02 -13.91
CA VAL A 882 -13.15 -33.32 -14.42
C VAL A 882 -13.26 -33.87 -15.83
N HIS A 883 -12.19 -33.78 -16.62
CA HIS A 883 -12.22 -34.35 -17.96
C HIS A 883 -12.20 -35.90 -17.85
N PRO A 884 -13.13 -36.62 -18.51
CA PRO A 884 -13.20 -38.09 -18.37
C PRO A 884 -12.04 -38.82 -19.03
N GLN A 885 -11.31 -38.16 -19.93
CA GLN A 885 -10.18 -38.72 -20.68
C GLN A 885 -9.06 -37.68 -20.83
N PRO A 886 -8.21 -37.45 -19.83
CA PRO A 886 -7.05 -36.58 -19.97
C PRO A 886 -6.14 -37.05 -21.12
N VAL A 887 -5.47 -36.13 -21.80
CA VAL A 887 -4.56 -36.44 -22.93
C VAL A 887 -3.13 -36.05 -22.61
N SER A 888 -2.14 -36.55 -23.36
CA SER A 888 -0.76 -36.06 -23.23
C SER A 888 -0.70 -34.57 -23.59
N ILE A 889 0.09 -33.80 -22.84
CA ILE A 889 0.38 -32.40 -23.19
C ILE A 889 1.09 -32.28 -24.56
N ASP A 890 1.66 -33.35 -25.10
CA ASP A 890 2.24 -33.35 -26.44
C ASP A 890 1.26 -32.88 -27.52
N LEU A 891 -0.02 -33.21 -27.37
CA LEU A 891 -1.07 -32.80 -28.31
C LEU A 891 -1.17 -31.27 -28.43
N LEU A 892 -0.94 -30.53 -27.33
CA LEU A 892 -0.88 -29.07 -27.34
C LEU A 892 0.29 -28.55 -28.19
N PHE A 893 1.47 -29.15 -28.02
CA PHE A 893 2.67 -28.72 -28.74
C PHE A 893 2.62 -29.13 -30.21
N ASP A 894 2.06 -30.29 -30.53
CA ASP A 894 1.82 -30.73 -31.91
C ASP A 894 0.82 -29.81 -32.62
N GLN A 895 -0.22 -29.35 -31.91
CA GLN A 895 -1.15 -28.36 -32.43
C GLN A 895 -0.47 -27.01 -32.68
N LEU A 896 0.34 -26.52 -31.73
CA LEU A 896 1.12 -25.29 -31.91
C LEU A 896 2.07 -25.38 -33.12
N HIS A 897 2.72 -26.53 -33.30
CA HIS A 897 3.57 -26.78 -34.46
C HIS A 897 2.78 -26.75 -35.78
N THR A 898 1.62 -27.41 -35.82
CA THR A 898 0.72 -27.42 -36.99
C THR A 898 0.23 -26.02 -37.33
N MET A 899 0.08 -25.14 -36.33
CA MET A 899 -0.29 -23.74 -36.51
C MET A 899 0.89 -22.84 -36.91
N GLY A 900 2.10 -23.36 -37.05
CA GLY A 900 3.28 -22.64 -37.56
C GLY A 900 4.23 -22.09 -36.48
N TYR A 901 4.03 -22.43 -35.21
CA TYR A 901 4.98 -22.05 -34.14
C TYR A 901 6.18 -23.01 -34.11
N ASP A 902 7.40 -22.47 -34.22
CA ASP A 902 8.64 -23.24 -34.10
C ASP A 902 9.06 -23.39 -32.62
N ILE A 903 8.59 -24.46 -31.98
CA ILE A 903 8.84 -24.76 -30.56
C ILE A 903 9.69 -26.02 -30.44
N LYS A 904 10.92 -25.88 -29.94
CA LYS A 904 11.83 -27.01 -29.73
C LYS A 904 11.45 -27.81 -28.48
N ARG A 905 11.18 -29.12 -28.63
CA ARG A 905 10.96 -30.02 -27.50
C ARG A 905 12.30 -30.41 -26.86
N LEU A 906 12.49 -30.08 -25.58
CA LEU A 906 13.74 -30.30 -24.84
C LEU A 906 13.54 -31.22 -23.63
N PRO A 907 14.54 -32.02 -23.20
CA PRO A 907 14.50 -32.74 -21.94
C PRO A 907 14.13 -31.79 -20.78
N TYR A 908 13.25 -32.23 -19.87
CA TYR A 908 12.71 -31.39 -18.78
C TYR A 908 13.77 -30.57 -18.04
N LYS A 909 14.92 -31.19 -17.71
CA LYS A 909 16.02 -30.51 -17.02
C LYS A 909 16.60 -29.34 -17.84
N GLN A 910 16.81 -29.53 -19.13
CA GLN A 910 17.34 -28.50 -20.02
C GLN A 910 16.33 -27.37 -20.23
N TRP A 911 15.05 -27.71 -20.44
CA TRP A 911 13.99 -26.71 -20.52
C TRP A 911 13.86 -25.92 -19.20
N ARG A 912 13.95 -26.60 -18.06
CA ARG A 912 13.91 -25.98 -16.73
C ARG A 912 15.09 -25.03 -16.48
N GLU A 913 16.29 -25.36 -16.97
CA GLU A 913 17.43 -24.45 -16.93
C GLU A 913 17.15 -23.16 -17.72
N GLN A 914 16.51 -23.26 -18.89
CA GLN A 914 16.08 -22.09 -19.66
C GLN A 914 14.99 -21.28 -18.91
N LEU A 915 14.00 -21.97 -18.33
CA LEU A 915 12.97 -21.37 -17.50
C LEU A 915 13.55 -20.61 -16.31
N LEU A 916 14.51 -21.19 -15.58
CA LEU A 916 15.15 -20.53 -14.44
C LEU A 916 16.01 -19.35 -14.86
N LYS A 917 16.66 -19.42 -16.02
CA LYS A 917 17.39 -18.28 -16.59
C LYS A 917 16.43 -17.13 -16.86
N ILE A 918 15.31 -17.39 -17.52
CA ILE A 918 14.24 -16.39 -17.71
C ILE A 918 13.76 -15.84 -16.38
N ALA A 919 13.47 -16.71 -15.40
CA ALA A 919 12.97 -16.26 -14.11
C ALA A 919 13.97 -15.36 -13.36
N ALA A 920 15.26 -15.49 -13.65
CA ALA A 920 16.32 -14.63 -13.11
C ALA A 920 16.54 -13.34 -13.91
N THR A 921 16.17 -13.29 -15.20
CA THR A 921 16.53 -12.17 -16.10
C THR A 921 15.35 -11.38 -16.65
N ASP A 922 14.14 -11.94 -16.66
CA ASP A 922 12.95 -11.34 -17.25
C ASP A 922 11.70 -11.67 -16.42
N GLN A 923 11.36 -10.77 -15.50
CA GLN A 923 10.18 -10.89 -14.63
C GLN A 923 8.86 -10.61 -15.37
N GLN A 924 8.91 -10.11 -16.61
CA GLN A 924 7.73 -9.84 -17.43
C GLN A 924 7.34 -11.04 -18.30
N HIS A 925 8.24 -12.02 -18.46
CA HIS A 925 7.98 -13.23 -19.22
C HIS A 925 6.83 -14.06 -18.59
N PRO A 926 5.88 -14.60 -19.38
CA PRO A 926 4.73 -15.37 -18.87
C PRO A 926 5.12 -16.57 -18.00
N LEU A 927 6.25 -17.20 -18.30
CA LEU A 927 6.76 -18.33 -17.51
C LEU A 927 7.28 -17.94 -16.11
N TYR A 928 7.67 -16.68 -15.87
CA TYR A 928 8.16 -16.24 -14.56
C TYR A 928 7.12 -16.52 -13.46
N ALA A 929 5.86 -16.16 -13.72
CA ALA A 929 4.76 -16.31 -12.78
C ALA A 929 4.44 -17.76 -12.40
N ILE A 930 4.89 -18.74 -13.20
CA ILE A 930 4.65 -20.17 -12.99
C ILE A 930 5.95 -20.97 -12.77
N ALA A 931 7.11 -20.31 -12.70
CA ALA A 931 8.41 -20.98 -12.63
C ALA A 931 8.56 -21.87 -11.38
N SER A 932 7.99 -21.43 -10.25
CA SER A 932 8.00 -22.19 -8.99
C SER A 932 7.17 -23.47 -9.02
N LEU A 933 6.30 -23.64 -10.03
CA LEU A 933 5.50 -24.85 -10.24
C LEU A 933 6.29 -25.97 -10.93
N PHE A 934 7.54 -25.72 -11.34
CA PHE A 934 8.41 -26.70 -12.01
C PHE A 934 9.62 -27.06 -11.12
N PRO A 935 9.54 -28.12 -10.29
CA PRO A 935 10.59 -28.51 -9.33
C PRO A 935 11.85 -29.11 -9.97
N ALA A 936 12.97 -29.14 -9.22
CA ALA A 936 14.30 -29.55 -9.73
C ALA A 936 14.45 -31.05 -9.98
N GLU A 937 13.78 -31.86 -9.17
CA GLU A 937 13.66 -33.31 -9.37
C GLU A 937 12.21 -33.57 -9.77
N LYS A 938 12.00 -34.38 -10.82
CA LYS A 938 10.68 -35.00 -11.03
C LYS A 938 10.40 -35.77 -9.74
N GLN A 939 9.48 -35.28 -8.90
CA GLN A 939 8.84 -36.16 -7.94
C GLN A 939 8.37 -37.38 -8.75
N SER A 940 8.62 -38.58 -8.22
CA SER A 940 8.19 -39.87 -8.78
C SER A 940 6.88 -39.72 -9.56
N PRO A 941 6.74 -40.35 -10.74
CA PRO A 941 5.67 -40.06 -11.70
C PRO A 941 4.40 -39.82 -10.91
N SER A 942 3.88 -38.58 -10.97
CA SER A 942 2.68 -38.21 -10.22
C SER A 942 1.70 -39.35 -10.42
N THR A 943 1.41 -40.11 -9.36
CA THR A 943 0.36 -41.11 -9.43
C THR A 943 -0.85 -40.31 -9.88
N ASN A 944 -1.25 -40.48 -11.14
CA ASN A 944 -2.34 -39.71 -11.73
C ASN A 944 -3.58 -40.15 -10.97
N ILE A 945 -3.90 -39.42 -9.90
CA ILE A 945 -5.07 -39.69 -9.09
C ILE A 945 -6.26 -39.58 -10.03
N ASN A 946 -6.93 -40.71 -10.24
CA ASN A 946 -8.09 -40.76 -11.09
C ASN A 946 -9.29 -40.23 -10.31
N PHE A 947 -10.00 -39.24 -10.86
CA PHE A 947 -11.21 -38.70 -10.24
C PHE A 947 -12.43 -39.31 -10.92
N ASN A 948 -13.20 -40.09 -10.16
CA ASN A 948 -14.42 -40.70 -10.65
C ASN A 948 -15.57 -39.68 -10.60
N CYS A 949 -16.17 -39.43 -11.76
CA CYS A 949 -17.30 -38.52 -11.94
C CYS A 949 -18.62 -39.28 -12.23
N HIS A 950 -18.92 -40.32 -11.45
CA HIS A 950 -20.12 -41.14 -11.67
C HIS A 950 -21.42 -40.34 -11.50
N ASN A 951 -21.59 -39.59 -10.42
CA ASN A 951 -22.76 -38.76 -10.16
C ASN A 951 -22.92 -37.72 -11.28
N THR A 952 -21.84 -37.01 -11.62
CA THR A 952 -21.85 -36.04 -12.73
C THR A 952 -22.28 -36.68 -14.05
N ARG A 953 -21.70 -37.83 -14.44
CA ARG A 953 -22.07 -38.50 -15.69
C ARG A 953 -23.50 -39.02 -15.70
N THR A 954 -23.94 -39.62 -14.61
CA THR A 954 -25.30 -40.18 -14.50
C THR A 954 -26.36 -39.08 -14.65
N GLU A 955 -26.18 -37.94 -13.99
CA GLU A 955 -27.14 -36.82 -14.03
C GLU A 955 -27.10 -36.04 -15.36
N LEU A 956 -25.96 -36.04 -16.06
CA LEU A 956 -25.82 -35.39 -17.37
C LEU A 956 -26.15 -36.31 -18.56
N ALA A 957 -26.21 -37.63 -18.38
CA ALA A 957 -26.38 -38.62 -19.46
C ALA A 957 -27.62 -38.40 -20.35
N LYS A 958 -28.66 -37.75 -19.82
CA LYS A 958 -29.91 -37.45 -20.54
C LYS A 958 -29.99 -36.02 -21.07
N THR A 959 -28.89 -35.27 -21.02
CA THR A 959 -28.82 -33.87 -21.44
C THR A 959 -27.94 -33.71 -22.68
N SER A 960 -27.98 -32.54 -23.30
CA SER A 960 -27.02 -32.16 -24.35
C SER A 960 -25.67 -31.71 -23.78
N ILE A 961 -25.52 -31.60 -22.46
CA ILE A 961 -24.32 -31.08 -21.79
C ILE A 961 -23.28 -32.20 -21.73
N ASN A 962 -22.30 -32.12 -22.62
CA ASN A 962 -21.20 -33.08 -22.72
C ASN A 962 -19.87 -32.35 -22.61
N CYS A 963 -18.88 -32.98 -21.97
CA CYS A 963 -17.52 -32.46 -21.94
C CYS A 963 -16.87 -32.69 -23.31
N PRO A 964 -16.51 -31.63 -24.06
CA PRO A 964 -15.86 -31.78 -25.36
C PRO A 964 -14.52 -32.52 -25.23
N PRO A 965 -14.13 -33.38 -26.18
CA PRO A 965 -12.83 -34.04 -26.15
C PRO A 965 -11.70 -33.01 -26.25
N ILE A 966 -10.57 -33.30 -25.61
CA ILE A 966 -9.34 -32.51 -25.79
C ILE A 966 -8.67 -32.97 -27.08
N ASP A 967 -9.10 -32.38 -28.20
CA ASP A 967 -8.59 -32.66 -29.54
C ASP A 967 -7.98 -31.41 -30.21
N SER A 968 -7.48 -31.57 -31.43
CA SER A 968 -6.93 -30.47 -32.23
C SER A 968 -7.93 -29.34 -32.44
N THR A 969 -9.24 -29.64 -32.52
CA THR A 969 -10.29 -28.64 -32.72
C THR A 969 -10.42 -27.72 -31.52
N LEU A 970 -10.50 -28.30 -30.32
CA LEU A 970 -10.59 -27.54 -29.07
C LEU A 970 -9.37 -26.66 -28.86
N LEU A 971 -8.17 -27.23 -29.04
CA LEU A 971 -6.91 -26.51 -28.88
C LEU A 971 -6.75 -25.42 -29.94
N ASN A 972 -7.15 -25.67 -31.19
CA ASN A 972 -7.15 -24.68 -32.26
C ASN A 972 -8.06 -23.50 -31.93
N ASN A 973 -9.26 -23.74 -31.36
CA ASN A 973 -10.16 -22.66 -30.96
C ASN A 973 -9.52 -21.78 -29.87
N TYR A 974 -8.87 -22.38 -28.88
CA TYR A 974 -8.12 -21.64 -27.85
C TYR A 974 -7.02 -20.79 -28.48
N ILE A 975 -6.10 -21.40 -29.24
CA ILE A 975 -4.94 -20.70 -29.81
C ILE A 975 -5.39 -19.62 -30.80
N THR A 976 -6.38 -19.89 -31.65
CA THR A 976 -6.94 -18.93 -32.61
C THR A 976 -7.55 -17.73 -31.90
N HIS A 977 -8.30 -17.94 -30.81
CA HIS A 977 -8.83 -16.84 -30.02
C HIS A 977 -7.72 -15.96 -29.46
N LEU A 978 -6.63 -16.56 -28.96
CA LEU A 978 -5.49 -15.80 -28.46
C LEU A 978 -4.81 -14.99 -29.58
N MET A 979 -4.65 -15.56 -30.78
CA MET A 979 -4.10 -14.85 -31.94
C MET A 979 -4.99 -13.68 -32.37
N GLN A 980 -6.29 -13.89 -32.52
CA GLN A 980 -7.25 -12.87 -32.96
C GLN A 980 -7.35 -11.67 -32.01
N ASN A 981 -6.99 -11.87 -30.74
CA ASN A 981 -7.01 -10.83 -29.71
C ASN A 981 -5.62 -10.22 -29.43
N ASN A 982 -4.62 -10.46 -30.30
CA ASN A 982 -3.23 -10.02 -30.14
C ASN A 982 -2.58 -10.46 -28.81
N LEU A 983 -2.97 -11.64 -28.33
CA LEU A 983 -2.42 -12.25 -27.11
C LEU A 983 -1.31 -13.27 -27.42
N LEU A 984 -1.21 -13.71 -28.68
CA LEU A 984 -0.09 -14.48 -29.22
C LEU A 984 0.36 -13.85 -30.55
N ASP A 985 1.67 -13.86 -30.79
CA ASP A 985 2.23 -13.41 -32.07
C ASP A 985 1.78 -14.32 -33.20
N VAL A 986 1.35 -13.76 -34.33
CA VAL A 986 0.99 -14.55 -35.51
C VAL A 986 2.27 -15.17 -36.10
N PRO A 987 2.31 -16.50 -36.32
CA PRO A 987 3.47 -17.14 -36.92
C PRO A 987 3.87 -16.49 -38.25
N LYS A 988 5.18 -16.26 -38.44
CA LYS A 988 5.74 -15.61 -39.65
C LYS A 988 5.38 -16.28 -40.98
N GLN A 989 4.90 -17.52 -40.94
CA GLN A 989 4.47 -18.29 -42.12
C GLN A 989 3.00 -18.04 -42.50
N LEU A 990 2.23 -17.38 -41.63
CA LEU A 990 0.81 -17.02 -41.80
C LEU A 990 0.59 -15.52 -42.02
N ILE A 991 1.66 -14.71 -41.95
CA ILE A 991 1.74 -13.29 -42.31
C ILE A 991 2.27 -13.21 -43.74
#